data_AF-A0A087X6E6-F1
#
_entry.id   AF-A0A087X6E6-F1
#
_cell.length_a   1.000
_cell.length_b   1.000
_cell.length_c   1.000
_cell.angle_alpha   90.00
_cell.angle_beta   90.00
_cell.angle_gamma   90.00
#
_symmetry.space_group_name_H-M   'P 1'
#
loop_
_entity.id
_entity.type
_entity.pdbx_description
1 polymer ?
#
loop_
_entity_poly.entity_id
_entity_poly.type
_entity_poly.pdbx_seq_one_letter_code
_entity_poly.pdbx_strand_id
1 'polypeptide(L)'
;MSGGPPDLLGWRWPHLLLLARLWFLAPPTGQAAALCRVSGGVLGIHWSSTLSLGWFPLASGQGGATCWETCCLRPGCGAVWSVGGRCVLLGCSRTDGCGISALPQPHQESLGLLQLLAKGPARMKRRNPRHAGRRSFITMETLRAAPTAPSSSSLPPTAQQNLSLPANGSSDGVPVLPPQNATVDPTASSNYTAEAPPPAVRELVVSAGESVEVTLPRNEVELNAYVVPTPQPGSSYAFDWQLKTHPRDYSAQVEGNKGQTLKLSELTVGLYEFEVTVTDGDSAFGRGYVNVTVRPEPRVNKPPVATVSPKHQEISLPISSTVIDGSQSTDDDKVVTWHWEEVKGPLREEKVSADTPILTLTNLVPGNYTFSLTVTDSDGATDSTQATLSVNKAKDYKPVANAGPNQAIQLPRNSITLYGNQSTDDHDNLSYEWSLSPESKDKVVEMQGVRTPILQLSAMQEGDYTFQLTVTDLAGQQDTSKVIVIVQPENNQPPVADAGPEKELTLPVDETTLDGSKSSDDQKIATYHWTKTSGPDGVKINNADKAVATVTGLEVGEYHFTLMVADDRKLESSDTVKVIVREEKDQPPVARVLSSPPVSLPVRTAALDGSRSSDDKGGLSFLWSRDDSSPAAGDVLNNSDHQAVLFLGNLVEGKYSFTLQVTDSKGQSSSDRGTVEVRPDPWQRDLVELVLEVSVSQVSQRQRDLLLRQVGVLLGVLDGDIIVREIGAFDEHSTRLVFLVSGGPGRPPLSGRSVTLSLRSKLRKQKNDFLIFKAQRVDTVVCQLNCSGHGECDSFTRKCVCRPFWMENFLRAELGEAESNCEWSVLYVTIVSFLIVVAVATLIWSVVCCCNRRRSKVRRSKSRYKILEGEEQEVMELQLPRIKLCITGSPTPPGLPSCSRMSEFPHQHSFLSAIGWK
;
A
#
# COMPACT_ATOMS: atom_id res chain seq x y z
N MET A 1 -33.19 -17.04 71.09
CA MET A 1 -32.03 -16.13 71.22
C MET A 1 -31.67 -15.67 69.80
N SER A 2 -32.21 -14.56 69.26
CA SER A 2 -31.87 -13.14 69.55
C SER A 2 -30.39 -12.84 69.26
N GLY A 3 -29.97 -12.00 68.30
CA GLY A 3 -30.66 -10.91 67.56
C GLY A 3 -30.58 -9.59 68.35
N GLY A 4 -30.27 -8.41 67.80
CA GLY A 4 -30.01 -7.87 66.44
C GLY A 4 -29.41 -6.46 66.62
N PRO A 5 -29.84 -5.37 65.92
CA PRO A 5 -30.62 -5.25 64.69
C PRO A 5 -29.93 -4.27 63.65
N PRO A 6 -30.56 -3.25 62.99
CA PRO A 6 -30.86 -3.26 61.53
C PRO A 6 -30.23 -2.05 60.74
N ASP A 7 -30.65 -1.50 59.58
CA ASP A 7 -31.95 -1.53 58.84
C ASP A 7 -31.97 -1.13 57.33
N LEU A 8 -33.14 -1.36 56.72
CA LEU A 8 -33.84 -0.89 55.49
C LEU A 8 -33.28 0.13 54.44
N LEU A 9 -33.34 -0.30 53.17
CA LEU A 9 -34.17 0.21 52.03
C LEU A 9 -34.55 1.72 51.82
N GLY A 10 -34.38 2.21 50.57
CA GLY A 10 -35.22 3.27 49.92
C GLY A 10 -34.43 4.26 49.01
N TRP A 11 -34.49 4.24 47.67
CA TRP A 11 -35.51 4.65 46.66
C TRP A 11 -35.62 6.16 46.27
N ARG A 12 -35.28 6.42 44.98
CA ARG A 12 -35.75 7.49 44.05
C ARG A 12 -35.21 8.94 44.09
N TRP A 13 -35.02 9.47 42.86
CA TRP A 13 -34.91 10.87 42.37
C TRP A 13 -36.20 11.72 42.61
N PRO A 14 -36.34 13.04 42.26
CA PRO A 14 -35.51 13.89 41.36
C PRO A 14 -35.29 15.40 41.75
N HIS A 15 -34.70 16.16 40.81
CA HIS A 15 -35.04 17.55 40.38
C HIS A 15 -34.26 18.83 40.82
N LEU A 16 -33.88 19.60 39.77
CA LEU A 16 -33.96 21.08 39.58
C LEU A 16 -32.96 22.08 40.24
N LEU A 17 -32.06 22.58 39.37
CA LEU A 17 -31.85 24.01 39.01
C LEU A 17 -31.06 25.04 39.87
N LEU A 18 -30.53 26.02 39.10
CA LEU A 18 -30.26 27.45 39.39
C LEU A 18 -28.97 27.92 40.13
N LEU A 19 -27.94 28.21 39.31
CA LEU A 19 -27.31 29.55 39.09
C LEU A 19 -26.39 30.25 40.12
N ALA A 20 -25.64 31.23 39.57
CA ALA A 20 -24.70 32.20 40.16
C ALA A 20 -23.39 31.62 40.75
N ARG A 21 -22.23 31.70 40.08
CA ARG A 21 -21.39 32.88 39.72
C ARG A 21 -20.83 33.67 40.91
N LEU A 22 -19.50 33.59 41.06
CA LEU A 22 -18.64 34.75 41.30
C LEU A 22 -17.53 34.77 40.24
N TRP A 23 -16.94 35.93 39.97
CA TRP A 23 -16.20 36.22 38.73
C TRP A 23 -14.96 37.06 39.03
N PHE A 24 -13.80 36.67 38.50
CA PHE A 24 -12.60 37.45 38.10
C PHE A 24 -11.52 36.40 37.75
N LEU A 25 -10.75 36.46 36.66
CA LEU A 25 -10.52 37.52 35.66
C LEU A 25 -11.08 37.17 34.26
N ALA A 26 -10.89 38.06 33.28
CA ALA A 26 -11.61 38.11 31.99
C ALA A 26 -10.65 38.45 30.80
N PRO A 27 -11.11 38.59 29.52
CA PRO A 27 -10.35 38.22 28.30
C PRO A 27 -9.99 39.48 27.43
N PRO A 28 -9.76 39.48 26.08
CA PRO A 28 -9.84 38.40 25.07
C PRO A 28 -8.83 38.37 23.89
N THR A 29 -8.93 37.28 23.09
CA THR A 29 -8.68 37.13 21.63
C THR A 29 -7.66 38.02 20.88
N GLY A 30 -6.67 37.38 20.23
CA GLY A 30 -5.87 37.97 19.15
C GLY A 30 -5.03 36.93 18.38
N GLN A 31 -4.77 37.16 17.09
CA GLN A 31 -3.88 36.37 16.24
C GLN A 31 -2.51 37.07 16.09
N ALA A 32 -1.39 36.33 16.00
CA ALA A 32 -0.23 36.70 15.16
C ALA A 32 0.87 35.61 15.11
N ALA A 33 1.63 35.63 14.02
CA ALA A 33 2.62 34.64 13.59
C ALA A 33 3.98 34.61 14.34
N ALA A 34 4.61 33.42 14.33
CA ALA A 34 6.05 33.19 14.34
C ALA A 34 6.29 31.87 13.56
N LEU A 35 6.51 31.84 12.24
CA LEU A 35 7.59 32.44 11.43
C LEU A 35 8.98 31.80 11.68
N CYS A 36 9.09 30.49 11.43
CA CYS A 36 10.38 29.85 11.11
C CYS A 36 10.72 30.09 9.64
N ARG A 37 11.86 30.73 9.37
CA ARG A 37 12.33 31.09 8.02
C ARG A 37 13.68 30.42 7.78
N VAL A 38 13.78 29.56 6.76
CA VAL A 38 15.05 28.97 6.32
C VAL A 38 15.27 29.36 4.85
N SER A 39 16.38 30.05 4.59
CA SER A 39 16.86 30.40 3.25
C SER A 39 17.60 29.21 2.64
N GLY A 40 17.27 28.86 1.38
CA GLY A 40 18.00 27.81 0.65
C GLY A 40 19.43 28.24 0.30
N GLY A 41 20.40 27.38 0.61
CA GLY A 41 21.82 27.53 0.27
C GLY A 41 22.33 26.30 -0.48
N VAL A 42 22.82 26.53 -1.68
CA VAL A 42 23.26 25.61 -2.73
C VAL A 42 24.36 24.60 -2.32
N LEU A 43 24.35 23.39 -2.93
CA LEU A 43 25.38 22.33 -3.00
C LEU A 43 25.71 21.50 -1.72
N GLY A 44 25.95 20.18 -1.90
CA GLY A 44 27.00 19.48 -1.12
C GLY A 44 26.76 18.13 -0.42
N ILE A 45 26.50 17.04 -1.17
CA ILE A 45 27.01 15.65 -0.89
C ILE A 45 26.49 14.87 0.36
N HIS A 46 26.49 13.53 0.22
CA HIS A 46 26.34 12.45 1.22
C HIS A 46 25.03 12.28 2.01
N TRP A 47 24.48 11.06 1.90
CA TRP A 47 23.57 10.47 2.88
C TRP A 47 24.31 9.38 3.67
N SER A 48 24.57 9.62 4.95
CA SER A 48 24.95 8.59 5.91
C SER A 48 24.01 8.65 7.12
N SER A 49 23.24 7.57 7.31
CA SER A 49 22.61 7.16 8.58
C SER A 49 21.92 8.23 9.43
N THR A 50 20.58 8.34 9.36
CA THR A 50 19.64 8.15 10.49
C THR A 50 18.17 8.35 10.08
N LEU A 51 17.24 8.00 10.99
CA LEU A 51 15.79 8.25 10.94
C LEU A 51 14.98 7.48 9.87
N SER A 52 14.87 6.17 10.10
CA SER A 52 13.77 5.36 9.59
C SER A 52 12.42 5.77 10.23
N LEU A 53 11.60 6.51 9.50
CA LEU A 53 10.16 6.58 9.74
C LEU A 53 9.45 5.66 8.74
N GLY A 54 8.61 4.75 9.23
CA GLY A 54 8.04 3.66 8.44
C GLY A 54 7.01 4.13 7.41
N TRP A 55 7.38 4.08 6.14
CA TRP A 55 6.48 4.29 4.99
C TRP A 55 6.66 3.15 3.99
N PHE A 56 5.56 2.51 3.60
CA PHE A 56 5.57 1.38 2.66
C PHE A 56 4.91 1.77 1.32
N PRO A 57 5.56 1.52 0.16
CA PRO A 57 5.01 1.87 -1.15
C PRO A 57 3.92 0.88 -1.57
N LEU A 58 2.67 1.35 -1.72
CA LEU A 58 1.52 0.51 -2.08
C LEU A 58 1.42 0.15 -3.57
N ALA A 59 2.25 0.73 -4.44
CA ALA A 59 2.33 0.37 -5.86
C ALA A 59 3.70 0.73 -6.45
N SER A 60 4.17 -0.05 -7.43
CA SER A 60 5.37 0.23 -8.21
C SER A 60 5.15 -0.20 -9.66
N GLY A 61 5.13 0.76 -10.58
CA GLY A 61 5.01 0.53 -12.02
C GLY A 61 3.84 1.28 -12.69
N GLN A 62 4.04 1.60 -13.97
CA GLN A 62 3.17 2.40 -14.83
C GLN A 62 3.00 3.87 -14.40
N GLY A 63 3.31 4.79 -15.33
CA GLY A 63 3.12 6.23 -15.16
C GLY A 63 2.12 6.78 -16.17
N GLY A 64 1.48 7.91 -15.83
CA GLY A 64 0.50 8.58 -16.68
C GLY A 64 -0.84 8.83 -15.98
N ALA A 65 -1.83 9.30 -16.76
CA ALA A 65 -3.08 9.87 -16.25
C ALA A 65 -3.97 8.88 -15.46
N THR A 66 -3.80 7.57 -15.61
CA THR A 66 -4.55 6.53 -14.86
C THR A 66 -4.36 6.61 -13.34
N CYS A 67 -3.24 7.18 -12.87
CA CYS A 67 -2.98 7.43 -11.46
C CYS A 67 -3.98 8.45 -10.85
N TRP A 68 -4.55 9.36 -11.65
CA TRP A 68 -5.56 10.33 -11.21
C TRP A 68 -6.95 9.68 -11.04
N GLU A 69 -7.45 8.99 -12.07
CA GLU A 69 -8.80 8.40 -12.09
C GLU A 69 -9.00 7.37 -10.96
N THR A 70 -7.96 6.63 -10.62
CA THR A 70 -7.99 5.62 -9.54
C THR A 70 -8.11 6.24 -8.14
N CYS A 71 -7.65 7.49 -7.97
CA CYS A 71 -7.61 8.16 -6.66
C CYS A 71 -8.98 8.74 -6.26
N CYS A 72 -9.77 9.25 -7.22
CA CYS A 72 -11.04 9.93 -6.96
C CYS A 72 -12.20 9.02 -6.51
N LEU A 73 -11.99 7.69 -6.39
CA LEU A 73 -13.04 6.71 -6.06
C LEU A 73 -12.96 6.13 -4.64
N ARG A 74 -12.10 6.67 -3.75
CA ARG A 74 -12.05 6.28 -2.32
C ARG A 74 -12.04 7.51 -1.39
N PRO A 75 -12.95 7.60 -0.40
CA PRO A 75 -13.14 8.81 0.43
C PRO A 75 -12.11 8.95 1.56
N GLY A 76 -10.82 8.69 1.30
CA GLY A 76 -9.79 8.62 2.34
C GLY A 76 -8.34 8.82 1.89
N CYS A 77 -8.10 9.37 0.70
CA CYS A 77 -6.75 9.65 0.20
C CYS A 77 -6.43 11.15 0.25
N GLY A 78 -5.29 11.52 0.84
CA GLY A 78 -4.82 12.89 0.97
C GLY A 78 -3.49 13.12 0.23
N ALA A 79 -3.55 13.91 -0.84
CA ALA A 79 -2.44 14.32 -1.71
C ALA A 79 -1.71 13.19 -2.48
N VAL A 80 -1.16 13.57 -3.65
CA VAL A 80 -0.30 12.74 -4.51
C VAL A 80 0.85 13.61 -5.00
N TRP A 81 2.06 13.06 -5.02
CA TRP A 81 3.24 13.68 -5.66
C TRP A 81 3.86 12.70 -6.66
N SER A 82 4.48 13.24 -7.71
CA SER A 82 5.26 12.47 -8.68
C SER A 82 6.70 12.95 -8.69
N VAL A 83 7.65 12.03 -8.45
CA VAL A 83 9.08 12.29 -8.57
C VAL A 83 9.66 11.28 -9.56
N GLY A 84 10.41 11.73 -10.55
CA GLY A 84 11.03 10.86 -11.56
C GLY A 84 10.06 9.98 -12.35
N GLY A 85 8.81 10.44 -12.57
CA GLY A 85 7.79 9.70 -13.32
C GLY A 85 7.14 8.53 -12.58
N ARG A 86 7.35 8.40 -11.26
CA ARG A 86 6.68 7.40 -10.40
C ARG A 86 5.65 8.08 -9.50
N CYS A 87 4.43 7.54 -9.42
CA CYS A 87 3.45 7.92 -8.41
C CYS A 87 3.83 7.32 -7.05
N VAL A 88 3.71 8.09 -5.97
CA VAL A 88 3.80 7.61 -4.58
C VAL A 88 2.54 8.05 -3.85
N LEU A 89 1.92 7.13 -3.10
CA LEU A 89 0.66 7.33 -2.40
C LEU A 89 0.87 7.03 -0.92
N LEU A 90 0.54 8.00 -0.06
CA LEU A 90 0.81 7.97 1.38
C LEU A 90 -0.51 7.96 2.17
N GLY A 91 -0.60 7.13 3.21
CA GLY A 91 -1.75 7.06 4.11
C GLY A 91 -1.48 7.75 5.44
N CYS A 92 -2.47 8.45 6.01
CA CYS A 92 -2.33 9.02 7.35
C CYS A 92 -2.51 7.94 8.42
N SER A 93 -1.66 7.94 9.46
CA SER A 93 -1.72 6.97 10.57
C SER A 93 -2.75 7.33 11.67
N ARG A 94 -3.57 8.38 11.47
CA ARG A 94 -4.64 8.77 12.40
C ARG A 94 -6.02 8.46 11.83
N THR A 95 -6.87 7.87 12.66
CA THR A 95 -8.26 7.48 12.39
C THR A 95 -9.18 8.65 12.02
N ASP A 96 -8.87 9.85 12.50
CA ASP A 96 -9.81 10.98 12.56
C ASP A 96 -9.80 11.85 11.28
N GLY A 97 -8.92 11.52 10.33
CA GLY A 97 -8.71 12.27 9.09
C GLY A 97 -7.88 13.55 9.23
N CYS A 98 -7.39 14.07 8.10
CA CYS A 98 -6.72 15.37 8.03
C CYS A 98 -7.46 16.29 7.06
N GLY A 99 -8.10 17.33 7.59
CA GLY A 99 -8.76 18.36 6.78
C GLY A 99 -7.74 19.27 6.10
N ILE A 100 -7.65 19.20 4.77
CA ILE A 100 -6.84 20.12 3.96
C ILE A 100 -7.69 21.35 3.65
N SER A 101 -7.28 22.53 4.11
CA SER A 101 -8.07 23.76 4.04
C SER A 101 -7.73 24.68 2.85
N ALA A 102 -6.61 24.47 2.15
CA ALA A 102 -6.27 25.19 0.93
C ALA A 102 -5.26 24.41 0.06
N LEU A 103 -5.28 24.65 -1.25
CA LEU A 103 -4.27 24.24 -2.22
C LEU A 103 -3.90 25.46 -3.09
N PRO A 104 -2.60 25.76 -3.30
CA PRO A 104 -2.19 26.81 -4.23
C PRO A 104 -2.39 26.36 -5.69
N GLN A 105 -2.69 27.30 -6.59
CA GLN A 105 -2.77 27.02 -8.02
C GLN A 105 -1.36 26.79 -8.62
N PRO A 106 -1.24 25.97 -9.68
CA PRO A 106 0.05 25.67 -10.30
C PRO A 106 0.62 26.88 -11.04
N HIS A 107 1.91 27.16 -10.84
CA HIS A 107 2.61 28.20 -11.60
C HIS A 107 2.86 27.74 -13.04
N GLN A 108 2.58 28.60 -14.01
CA GLN A 108 2.37 28.22 -15.41
C GLN A 108 3.66 28.25 -16.25
N GLU A 109 4.66 27.40 -15.93
CA GLU A 109 5.89 27.36 -16.75
C GLU A 109 6.59 25.98 -16.78
N SER A 110 6.08 25.08 -17.64
CA SER A 110 6.81 23.91 -18.18
C SER A 110 6.01 23.16 -19.27
N LEU A 111 5.40 23.90 -20.21
CA LEU A 111 4.78 23.32 -21.42
C LEU A 111 5.48 23.83 -22.69
N GLY A 112 6.49 23.07 -23.11
CA GLY A 112 7.16 23.10 -24.40
C GLY A 112 8.01 21.83 -24.52
N LEU A 113 8.04 21.12 -25.65
CA LEU A 113 7.55 21.45 -26.99
C LEU A 113 7.09 20.18 -27.73
N LEU A 114 5.87 20.18 -28.26
CA LEU A 114 5.56 19.64 -29.59
C LEU A 114 4.19 20.18 -30.04
N GLN A 115 4.12 20.68 -31.27
CA GLN A 115 3.13 21.67 -31.68
C GLN A 115 2.28 21.19 -32.86
N LEU A 116 0.97 21.36 -32.75
CA LEU A 116 -0.06 21.36 -33.81
C LEU A 116 0.16 20.44 -35.04
N LEU A 117 -0.59 19.33 -35.08
CA LEU A 117 -1.30 18.91 -36.29
C LEU A 117 -2.72 18.43 -35.94
N ALA A 118 -3.67 18.63 -36.86
CA ALA A 118 -5.10 18.66 -36.54
C ALA A 118 -5.91 17.49 -37.12
N LYS A 119 -7.08 17.28 -36.47
CA LYS A 119 -8.22 16.40 -36.78
C LYS A 119 -8.33 15.87 -38.23
N GLY A 120 -8.47 14.55 -38.37
CA GLY A 120 -9.07 13.86 -39.51
C GLY A 120 -9.98 12.70 -39.03
N PRO A 121 -11.17 12.45 -39.64
CA PRO A 121 -12.19 11.58 -39.03
C PRO A 121 -12.06 10.09 -39.35
N ALA A 122 -12.67 9.25 -38.51
CA ALA A 122 -12.63 7.79 -38.60
C ALA A 122 -13.46 7.20 -39.75
N ARG A 123 -13.07 6.02 -40.25
CA ARG A 123 -13.92 5.15 -41.08
C ARG A 123 -13.65 3.66 -40.80
N MET A 124 -14.71 2.85 -40.83
CA MET A 124 -14.66 1.40 -40.60
C MET A 124 -13.83 0.64 -41.66
N LYS A 125 -13.09 -0.40 -41.26
CA LYS A 125 -13.56 -1.81 -41.42
C LYS A 125 -12.61 -2.88 -40.86
N ARG A 126 -13.22 -4.03 -40.53
CA ARG A 126 -12.63 -5.35 -40.21
C ARG A 126 -11.38 -5.71 -41.03
N ARG A 127 -10.38 -6.30 -40.35
CA ARG A 127 -10.07 -7.75 -40.48
C ARG A 127 -9.07 -8.25 -39.42
N ASN A 128 -9.48 -9.30 -38.70
CA ASN A 128 -8.59 -10.38 -38.23
C ASN A 128 -8.55 -11.41 -39.39
N PRO A 129 -7.49 -12.23 -39.61
CA PRO A 129 -7.31 -13.41 -38.74
C PRO A 129 -5.86 -13.96 -38.56
N ARG A 130 -5.63 -14.60 -37.40
CA ARG A 130 -4.97 -15.93 -37.21
C ARG A 130 -3.47 -16.17 -37.52
N HIS A 131 -2.86 -16.88 -36.55
CA HIS A 131 -1.87 -17.99 -36.70
C HIS A 131 -0.44 -17.69 -37.21
N ALA A 132 0.58 -18.50 -36.91
CA ALA A 132 0.79 -19.41 -35.76
C ALA A 132 2.25 -19.90 -35.67
N GLY A 133 2.73 -20.12 -34.43
CA GLY A 133 3.89 -20.94 -34.07
C GLY A 133 5.29 -20.43 -34.49
N ARG A 134 6.40 -21.14 -34.22
CA ARG A 134 6.79 -22.09 -33.14
C ARG A 134 8.09 -22.78 -33.62
N ARG A 135 9.12 -22.82 -32.76
CA ARG A 135 10.38 -23.64 -32.89
C ARG A 135 11.35 -23.25 -34.04
N SER A 136 12.66 -23.56 -34.00
CA SER A 136 13.67 -23.75 -32.91
C SER A 136 15.01 -24.25 -33.47
N PHE A 137 16.13 -23.98 -32.77
CA PHE A 137 17.47 -24.62 -32.97
C PHE A 137 18.18 -24.30 -34.33
N ILE A 138 19.47 -24.54 -34.58
CA ILE A 138 20.53 -25.24 -33.80
C ILE A 138 21.97 -24.69 -34.09
N THR A 139 22.83 -24.65 -33.05
CA THR A 139 24.33 -24.75 -32.98
C THR A 139 25.32 -24.23 -34.07
N MET A 140 26.43 -23.62 -33.58
CA MET A 140 27.87 -23.90 -33.94
C MET A 140 28.38 -23.55 -35.39
N GLU A 141 29.68 -23.29 -35.68
CA GLU A 141 30.90 -23.20 -34.85
C GLU A 141 32.06 -22.33 -35.44
N THR A 142 32.98 -21.92 -34.54
CA THR A 142 34.45 -21.68 -34.63
C THR A 142 35.25 -21.15 -35.87
N LEU A 143 36.18 -20.22 -35.52
CA LEU A 143 37.62 -20.13 -35.88
C LEU A 143 38.19 -19.31 -37.08
N ARG A 144 39.03 -18.33 -36.67
CA ARG A 144 40.41 -17.97 -37.13
C ARG A 144 40.71 -16.98 -38.28
N ALA A 145 41.33 -15.87 -37.83
CA ALA A 145 42.64 -15.33 -38.23
C ALA A 145 42.76 -14.38 -39.45
N ALA A 146 43.70 -13.42 -39.30
CA ALA A 146 44.13 -12.43 -40.29
C ALA A 146 45.40 -12.91 -41.06
N PRO A 147 45.99 -12.11 -41.97
CA PRO A 147 47.07 -11.22 -41.51
C PRO A 147 47.29 -9.89 -42.29
N THR A 148 48.14 -9.02 -41.70
CA THR A 148 49.06 -8.02 -42.32
C THR A 148 48.54 -6.80 -43.11
N ALA A 149 49.25 -5.67 -42.92
CA ALA A 149 49.20 -4.44 -43.74
C ALA A 149 50.31 -4.45 -44.83
N PRO A 150 50.49 -3.38 -45.66
CA PRO A 150 51.37 -2.29 -45.20
C PRO A 150 51.10 -0.85 -45.76
N SER A 151 51.53 0.15 -44.97
CA SER A 151 52.15 1.46 -45.31
C SER A 151 51.82 2.29 -46.59
N SER A 152 51.54 3.59 -46.37
CA SER A 152 52.35 4.76 -46.83
C SER A 152 51.72 5.87 -47.73
N SER A 153 51.97 7.12 -47.29
CA SER A 153 52.36 8.32 -48.10
C SER A 153 51.34 9.23 -48.82
N SER A 154 51.81 10.48 -49.00
CA SER A 154 51.37 11.58 -49.90
C SER A 154 50.25 12.56 -49.51
N LEU A 155 50.66 13.82 -49.36
CA LEU A 155 49.93 15.10 -49.55
C LEU A 155 50.31 15.65 -50.95
N PRO A 156 49.84 16.86 -51.38
CA PRO A 156 48.51 17.47 -51.41
C PRO A 156 48.08 17.72 -52.90
N PRO A 157 47.22 18.69 -53.29
CA PRO A 157 47.69 20.09 -53.47
C PRO A 157 46.65 21.22 -53.21
N THR A 158 47.08 22.46 -53.48
CA THR A 158 46.49 23.79 -53.22
C THR A 158 45.38 24.28 -54.18
N ALA A 159 44.60 25.30 -53.76
CA ALA A 159 44.37 26.56 -54.52
C ALA A 159 43.45 27.62 -53.82
N GLN A 160 43.88 28.90 -53.80
CA GLN A 160 43.09 30.16 -53.97
C GLN A 160 41.95 30.54 -52.96
N GLN A 161 41.54 31.81 -52.71
CA GLN A 161 42.07 33.17 -52.95
C GLN A 161 41.29 34.26 -52.13
N ASN A 162 41.96 35.37 -51.74
CA ASN A 162 41.42 36.75 -51.54
C ASN A 162 40.32 37.01 -50.45
N LEU A 163 40.03 38.24 -49.95
CA LEU A 163 40.48 39.64 -50.21
C LEU A 163 40.30 40.56 -48.94
N SER A 164 41.05 41.69 -48.86
CA SER A 164 40.76 42.97 -48.12
C SER A 164 40.38 42.95 -46.60
N LEU A 165 41.19 43.49 -45.66
CA LEU A 165 41.53 44.91 -45.32
C LEU A 165 40.49 45.65 -44.42
N PRO A 166 40.86 46.67 -43.59
CA PRO A 166 42.17 47.32 -43.36
C PRO A 166 42.65 47.29 -41.88
N ALA A 167 43.69 48.07 -41.52
CA ALA A 167 44.39 48.03 -40.22
C ALA A 167 44.78 49.43 -39.65
N ASN A 168 45.24 49.45 -38.39
CA ASN A 168 46.01 50.49 -37.68
C ASN A 168 46.66 49.76 -36.48
N GLY A 169 47.94 49.86 -36.06
CA GLY A 169 48.89 50.97 -35.93
C GLY A 169 49.26 51.07 -34.43
N SER A 170 50.49 51.30 -33.94
CA SER A 170 51.79 51.61 -34.56
C SER A 170 52.95 51.26 -33.59
N SER A 171 54.20 51.23 -34.06
CA SER A 171 55.43 51.27 -33.23
C SER A 171 56.52 52.14 -33.92
N ASP A 172 57.53 52.56 -33.18
CA ASP A 172 58.46 53.66 -33.56
C ASP A 172 59.51 53.33 -34.64
N GLY A 173 60.16 54.34 -35.25
CA GLY A 173 61.43 54.12 -35.97
C GLY A 173 61.76 55.02 -37.17
N VAL A 174 62.06 56.28 -36.90
CA VAL A 174 62.66 57.35 -37.75
C VAL A 174 63.90 56.91 -38.60
N PRO A 175 64.24 57.56 -39.75
CA PRO A 175 64.60 56.87 -41.02
C PRO A 175 66.00 57.18 -41.61
N VAL A 176 66.29 56.75 -42.87
CA VAL A 176 66.97 57.50 -43.98
C VAL A 176 67.19 56.60 -45.23
N LEU A 177 67.42 57.20 -46.42
CA LEU A 177 67.47 56.59 -47.77
C LEU A 177 68.90 56.44 -48.36
N PRO A 178 69.07 55.56 -49.38
CA PRO A 178 69.93 55.78 -50.55
C PRO A 178 69.14 55.93 -51.88
N PRO A 179 69.75 56.42 -53.00
CA PRO A 179 69.00 57.11 -54.07
C PRO A 179 69.27 56.68 -55.54
N GLN A 180 68.83 57.53 -56.49
CA GLN A 180 69.06 57.59 -57.96
C GLN A 180 67.85 57.15 -58.84
N ASN A 181 67.58 57.74 -60.02
CA ASN A 181 68.52 58.34 -61.00
C ASN A 181 67.91 59.42 -61.96
N ALA A 182 68.78 60.31 -62.49
CA ALA A 182 68.67 61.17 -63.70
C ALA A 182 67.51 62.21 -63.82
N THR A 183 67.52 63.27 -64.66
CA THR A 183 68.30 63.63 -65.90
C THR A 183 68.38 65.17 -66.13
N VAL A 184 69.49 65.67 -66.74
CA VAL A 184 69.60 66.75 -67.79
C VAL A 184 69.10 68.19 -67.43
N ASP A 185 69.80 69.31 -67.68
CA ASP A 185 70.34 69.87 -68.97
C ASP A 185 71.44 70.96 -68.76
N PRO A 186 72.30 71.32 -69.76
CA PRO A 186 73.41 72.29 -69.59
C PRO A 186 73.42 73.53 -70.55
N THR A 187 74.03 74.65 -70.11
CA THR A 187 74.54 75.80 -70.94
C THR A 187 75.25 76.82 -70.01
N ALA A 188 76.16 77.72 -70.42
CA ALA A 188 76.75 78.07 -71.73
C ALA A 188 78.21 78.59 -71.61
N SER A 189 78.79 78.91 -72.78
CA SER A 189 80.10 79.54 -73.05
C SER A 189 80.16 81.05 -72.64
N SER A 190 81.22 81.86 -72.85
CA SER A 190 82.36 81.80 -73.80
C SER A 190 83.57 82.71 -73.43
N ASN A 191 84.67 82.54 -74.18
CA ASN A 191 85.84 83.42 -74.37
C ASN A 191 85.62 84.95 -74.25
N TYR A 192 86.69 85.73 -73.98
CA TYR A 192 87.32 86.62 -74.99
C TYR A 192 88.70 87.21 -74.56
N THR A 193 89.30 88.02 -75.44
CA THR A 193 90.72 88.39 -75.59
C THR A 193 91.23 89.56 -74.72
N ALA A 194 92.55 89.79 -74.74
CA ALA A 194 93.27 90.82 -73.96
C ALA A 194 93.38 92.20 -74.64
N GLU A 195 93.68 93.24 -73.84
CA GLU A 195 94.33 94.49 -74.30
C GLU A 195 95.20 95.15 -73.17
N ALA A 196 95.68 96.39 -73.35
CA ALA A 196 97.02 96.86 -72.90
C ALA A 196 97.06 97.87 -71.69
N PRO A 197 98.24 98.21 -71.11
CA PRO A 197 98.41 98.83 -69.78
C PRO A 197 98.62 100.37 -69.77
N PRO A 198 98.61 101.02 -68.58
CA PRO A 198 99.87 101.56 -67.99
C PRO A 198 99.86 101.61 -66.43
N PRO A 199 100.92 102.09 -65.74
CA PRO A 199 102.34 102.27 -66.10
C PRO A 199 103.26 101.30 -65.31
N ALA A 200 104.58 101.33 -65.55
CA ALA A 200 105.52 100.33 -65.01
C ALA A 200 106.16 100.70 -63.64
N VAL A 201 106.03 99.78 -62.68
CA VAL A 201 106.87 99.67 -61.45
C VAL A 201 107.89 98.55 -61.67
N ARG A 202 109.03 98.54 -60.95
CA ARG A 202 109.98 97.42 -61.00
C ARG A 202 109.53 96.29 -60.06
N GLU A 203 109.34 95.10 -60.64
CA GLU A 203 108.96 93.90 -59.91
C GLU A 203 110.20 93.14 -59.39
N LEU A 204 110.13 92.64 -58.14
CA LEU A 204 111.13 91.78 -57.51
C LEU A 204 110.69 90.33 -57.61
N VAL A 205 111.60 89.43 -58.00
CA VAL A 205 111.33 88.00 -57.93
C VAL A 205 111.55 87.52 -56.50
N VAL A 206 110.47 87.05 -55.87
CA VAL A 206 110.44 86.57 -54.49
C VAL A 206 109.98 85.12 -54.46
N SER A 207 110.79 84.23 -53.91
CA SER A 207 110.39 82.85 -53.58
C SER A 207 110.21 82.72 -52.07
N ALA A 208 109.15 82.04 -51.63
CA ALA A 208 108.86 81.80 -50.21
C ALA A 208 109.43 80.46 -49.68
N GLY A 209 110.22 79.75 -50.51
CA GLY A 209 110.69 78.39 -50.26
C GLY A 209 109.85 77.33 -50.95
N GLU A 210 110.20 76.06 -50.73
CA GLU A 210 109.38 74.91 -51.14
C GLU A 210 108.35 74.57 -50.05
N SER A 211 107.24 73.93 -50.44
CA SER A 211 106.16 73.57 -49.51
C SER A 211 106.52 72.32 -48.68
N VAL A 212 106.12 72.30 -47.41
CA VAL A 212 106.59 71.33 -46.40
C VAL A 212 105.46 70.40 -45.95
N GLU A 213 105.68 69.08 -45.99
CA GLU A 213 104.80 68.12 -45.31
C GLU A 213 105.40 67.66 -43.97
N VAL A 214 104.54 67.49 -42.96
CA VAL A 214 104.89 67.02 -41.61
C VAL A 214 103.88 65.96 -41.15
N THR A 215 104.36 64.96 -40.40
CA THR A 215 103.52 64.00 -39.69
C THR A 215 103.65 64.22 -38.19
N LEU A 216 102.53 64.19 -37.46
CA LEU A 216 102.55 64.13 -36.00
C LEU A 216 103.40 62.93 -35.52
N PRO A 217 104.10 63.04 -34.37
CA PRO A 217 104.02 64.12 -33.37
C PRO A 217 104.86 65.37 -33.68
N ARG A 218 105.48 65.50 -34.85
CA ARG A 218 106.20 66.75 -35.23
C ARG A 218 105.18 67.83 -35.63
N ASN A 219 105.35 69.03 -35.07
CA ASN A 219 104.41 70.14 -35.21
C ASN A 219 105.09 71.54 -35.35
N GLU A 220 106.36 71.57 -35.77
CA GLU A 220 107.14 72.80 -36.03
C GLU A 220 107.74 72.80 -37.45
N VAL A 221 107.83 73.98 -38.07
CA VAL A 221 108.43 74.23 -39.40
C VAL A 221 109.09 75.61 -39.44
N GLU A 222 110.20 75.76 -40.15
CA GLU A 222 110.81 77.06 -40.49
C GLU A 222 110.78 77.27 -42.01
N LEU A 223 110.31 78.45 -42.43
CA LEU A 223 110.14 78.85 -43.84
C LEU A 223 111.06 80.04 -44.15
N ASN A 224 111.59 80.12 -45.37
CA ASN A 224 112.62 81.11 -45.74
C ASN A 224 112.32 81.77 -47.09
N ALA A 225 112.29 83.10 -47.11
CA ALA A 225 112.13 83.89 -48.32
C ALA A 225 113.47 84.19 -49.00
N TYR A 226 113.50 84.19 -50.33
CA TYR A 226 114.65 84.53 -51.16
C TYR A 226 114.26 85.56 -52.22
N VAL A 227 115.07 86.61 -52.38
CA VAL A 227 114.76 87.79 -53.21
C VAL A 227 115.94 88.07 -54.13
N VAL A 228 115.66 88.35 -55.41
CA VAL A 228 116.68 88.61 -56.43
C VAL A 228 116.31 89.85 -57.26
N PRO A 229 117.24 90.79 -57.52
CA PRO A 229 118.64 90.84 -57.08
C PRO A 229 118.80 91.16 -55.58
N THR A 230 120.02 91.02 -55.06
CA THR A 230 120.37 91.45 -53.69
C THR A 230 120.43 92.99 -53.58
N PRO A 231 120.04 93.58 -52.44
CA PRO A 231 119.98 95.04 -52.27
C PRO A 231 121.38 95.68 -52.30
N GLN A 232 121.45 96.96 -52.69
CA GLN A 232 122.72 97.70 -52.76
C GLN A 232 123.16 98.19 -51.36
N PRO A 233 124.47 98.36 -51.09
CA PRO A 233 124.97 98.77 -49.77
C PRO A 233 124.36 100.12 -49.31
N GLY A 234 123.51 100.07 -48.29
CA GLY A 234 122.74 101.23 -47.79
C GLY A 234 121.21 101.13 -48.01
N SER A 235 120.73 100.10 -48.70
CA SER A 235 119.31 99.74 -48.85
C SER A 235 119.02 98.37 -48.21
N SER A 236 117.78 98.14 -47.77
CA SER A 236 117.37 96.89 -47.12
C SER A 236 115.90 96.60 -47.37
N TYR A 237 115.61 95.40 -47.89
CA TYR A 237 114.24 94.97 -48.16
C TYR A 237 113.45 94.72 -46.86
N ALA A 238 112.21 95.22 -46.82
CA ALA A 238 111.26 94.90 -45.77
C ALA A 238 110.42 93.67 -46.19
N PHE A 239 110.26 92.71 -45.28
CA PHE A 239 109.44 91.52 -45.46
C PHE A 239 108.16 91.65 -44.61
N ASP A 240 107.04 91.14 -45.10
CA ASP A 240 105.80 90.96 -44.33
C ASP A 240 105.14 89.64 -44.73
N TRP A 241 105.07 88.70 -43.79
CA TRP A 241 104.45 87.37 -43.97
C TRP A 241 103.01 87.35 -43.47
N GLN A 242 102.11 86.78 -44.28
CA GLN A 242 100.67 86.72 -44.01
C GLN A 242 100.11 85.32 -44.27
N LEU A 243 99.53 84.72 -43.23
CA LEU A 243 98.73 83.50 -43.35
C LEU A 243 97.47 83.78 -44.19
N LYS A 244 97.18 82.95 -45.20
CA LYS A 244 96.03 83.07 -46.10
C LYS A 244 94.95 82.04 -45.82
N THR A 245 95.31 80.77 -45.67
CA THR A 245 94.39 79.69 -45.34
C THR A 245 94.98 78.79 -44.25
N HIS A 246 94.11 78.21 -43.42
CA HIS A 246 94.49 77.37 -42.29
C HIS A 246 93.35 76.40 -41.89
N PRO A 247 93.62 75.36 -41.08
CA PRO A 247 92.58 74.46 -40.57
C PRO A 247 91.61 75.19 -39.62
N ARG A 248 90.40 74.65 -39.41
CA ARG A 248 89.43 75.29 -38.48
C ARG A 248 89.96 75.38 -37.05
N ASP A 249 90.65 74.34 -36.61
CA ASP A 249 91.17 74.18 -35.26
C ASP A 249 92.65 74.61 -35.20
N TYR A 250 92.91 75.84 -35.67
CA TYR A 250 94.24 76.43 -35.75
C TYR A 250 94.72 76.92 -34.37
N SER A 251 95.88 76.42 -33.94
CA SER A 251 96.59 76.87 -32.73
C SER A 251 98.00 77.41 -33.01
N ALA A 252 98.45 77.42 -34.27
CA ALA A 252 99.87 77.55 -34.56
C ALA A 252 100.44 78.94 -34.22
N GLN A 253 101.56 78.95 -33.51
CA GLN A 253 102.28 80.17 -33.17
C GLN A 253 103.22 80.56 -34.32
N VAL A 254 103.34 81.86 -34.58
CA VAL A 254 104.05 82.41 -35.74
C VAL A 254 105.04 83.49 -35.27
N GLU A 255 106.33 83.22 -35.42
CA GLU A 255 107.41 84.12 -35.00
C GLU A 255 108.28 84.55 -36.22
N GLY A 256 108.83 85.76 -36.17
CA GLY A 256 109.71 86.29 -37.23
C GLY A 256 109.00 86.91 -38.44
N ASN A 257 107.69 87.20 -38.37
CA ASN A 257 106.86 87.61 -39.52
C ASN A 257 107.27 88.89 -40.30
N LYS A 258 108.25 89.66 -39.83
CA LYS A 258 108.85 90.80 -40.56
C LYS A 258 110.33 90.59 -40.94
N GLY A 259 110.83 89.37 -40.82
CA GLY A 259 112.15 88.93 -41.24
C GLY A 259 112.13 88.05 -42.48
N GLN A 260 113.32 87.67 -42.94
CA GLN A 260 113.50 86.76 -44.07
C GLN A 260 113.06 85.31 -43.75
N THR A 261 113.03 84.94 -42.46
CA THR A 261 112.67 83.62 -41.95
C THR A 261 111.40 83.71 -41.11
N LEU A 262 110.45 82.80 -41.33
CA LEU A 262 109.22 82.63 -40.56
C LEU A 262 109.27 81.30 -39.80
N LYS A 263 109.10 81.32 -38.48
CA LYS A 263 109.01 80.11 -37.66
C LYS A 263 107.57 79.81 -37.27
N LEU A 264 107.18 78.55 -37.41
CA LEU A 264 105.87 78.00 -37.09
C LEU A 264 106.02 76.90 -36.04
N SER A 265 105.18 76.92 -35.01
CA SER A 265 105.07 75.85 -34.00
C SER A 265 103.62 75.60 -33.61
N GLU A 266 103.35 74.52 -32.86
CA GLU A 266 101.99 74.12 -32.44
C GLU A 266 101.00 73.89 -33.61
N LEU A 267 101.50 73.38 -34.74
CA LEU A 267 100.70 73.02 -35.91
C LEU A 267 99.77 71.82 -35.64
N THR A 268 98.49 71.97 -35.95
CA THR A 268 97.45 70.91 -35.96
C THR A 268 97.22 70.32 -37.35
N VAL A 269 96.58 69.14 -37.43
CA VAL A 269 96.35 68.39 -38.68
C VAL A 269 95.56 69.20 -39.71
N GLY A 270 96.10 69.34 -40.92
CA GLY A 270 95.48 70.06 -42.03
C GLY A 270 96.47 70.85 -42.90
N LEU A 271 95.95 71.76 -43.73
CA LEU A 271 96.72 72.56 -44.69
C LEU A 271 96.79 74.03 -44.26
N TYR A 272 97.96 74.63 -44.44
CA TYR A 272 98.31 76.02 -44.13
C TYR A 272 98.95 76.66 -45.38
N GLU A 273 98.68 77.93 -45.63
CA GLU A 273 99.18 78.67 -46.80
C GLU A 273 99.63 80.08 -46.38
N PHE A 274 100.84 80.48 -46.77
CA PHE A 274 101.43 81.78 -46.43
C PHE A 274 101.83 82.54 -47.68
N GLU A 275 101.52 83.84 -47.72
CA GLU A 275 102.09 84.81 -48.67
C GLU A 275 103.21 85.57 -47.96
N VAL A 276 104.36 85.75 -48.62
CA VAL A 276 105.34 86.77 -48.24
C VAL A 276 105.27 87.93 -49.23
N THR A 277 105.26 89.15 -48.72
CA THR A 277 105.38 90.37 -49.51
C THR A 277 106.69 91.07 -49.19
N VAL A 278 107.33 91.66 -50.20
CA VAL A 278 108.64 92.33 -50.08
C VAL A 278 108.60 93.68 -50.77
N THR A 279 109.12 94.72 -50.10
CA THR A 279 109.13 96.11 -50.58
C THR A 279 110.49 96.79 -50.42
N ASP A 280 110.79 97.72 -51.33
CA ASP A 280 111.98 98.59 -51.29
C ASP A 280 111.61 100.06 -51.55
N GLY A 281 111.43 100.83 -50.46
CA GLY A 281 111.37 102.31 -50.47
C GLY A 281 110.50 102.94 -51.58
N ASP A 282 109.24 102.53 -51.69
CA ASP A 282 108.26 102.96 -52.72
C ASP A 282 108.68 102.72 -54.20
N SER A 283 109.76 101.96 -54.45
CA SER A 283 110.39 101.84 -55.78
C SER A 283 110.39 100.43 -56.39
N ALA A 284 110.25 99.38 -55.57
CA ALA A 284 110.11 98.00 -56.03
C ALA A 284 109.26 97.12 -55.09
N PHE A 285 108.61 96.10 -55.64
CA PHE A 285 107.68 95.20 -54.95
C PHE A 285 107.73 93.76 -55.51
N GLY A 286 107.55 92.76 -54.66
CA GLY A 286 107.43 91.36 -55.08
C GLY A 286 106.69 90.48 -54.05
N ARG A 287 106.24 89.30 -54.48
CA ARG A 287 105.48 88.34 -53.64
C ARG A 287 105.81 86.88 -53.95
N GLY A 288 105.68 86.02 -52.95
CA GLY A 288 105.77 84.56 -53.09
C GLY A 288 104.80 83.84 -52.15
N TYR A 289 104.51 82.56 -52.43
CA TYR A 289 103.59 81.72 -51.64
C TYR A 289 104.23 80.39 -51.26
N VAL A 290 103.88 79.84 -50.09
CA VAL A 290 104.35 78.52 -49.60
C VAL A 290 103.30 77.84 -48.72
N ASN A 291 103.19 76.51 -48.84
CA ASN A 291 102.21 75.70 -48.10
C ASN A 291 102.88 74.79 -47.06
N VAL A 292 102.16 74.49 -45.99
CA VAL A 292 102.54 73.47 -44.99
C VAL A 292 101.37 72.51 -44.77
N THR A 293 101.62 71.20 -44.80
CA THR A 293 100.57 70.17 -44.60
C THR A 293 100.93 69.24 -43.45
N VAL A 294 100.00 69.02 -42.52
CA VAL A 294 100.18 68.17 -41.33
C VAL A 294 99.27 66.95 -41.36
N ARG A 295 99.83 65.75 -41.14
CA ARG A 295 99.13 64.44 -41.16
C ARG A 295 99.06 63.79 -39.75
N PRO A 296 98.03 62.97 -39.45
CA PRO A 296 97.87 62.26 -38.18
C PRO A 296 98.79 61.03 -38.06
N GLU A 297 98.84 60.43 -36.87
CA GLU A 297 99.68 59.28 -36.52
C GLU A 297 99.12 57.91 -37.01
N PRO A 298 99.96 56.89 -37.26
CA PRO A 298 99.50 55.55 -37.67
C PRO A 298 98.94 54.71 -36.50
N ARG A 299 97.93 53.87 -36.78
CA ARG A 299 97.38 52.90 -35.80
C ARG A 299 98.29 51.68 -35.60
N VAL A 300 98.16 51.03 -34.44
CA VAL A 300 98.82 49.76 -34.09
C VAL A 300 97.75 48.78 -33.60
N ASN A 301 97.63 47.62 -34.25
CA ASN A 301 96.58 46.63 -33.97
C ASN A 301 96.91 45.70 -32.80
N LYS A 302 95.91 45.06 -32.20
CA LYS A 302 96.06 43.93 -31.26
C LYS A 302 95.38 42.68 -31.85
N PRO A 303 95.67 41.47 -31.35
CA PRO A 303 94.91 40.29 -31.74
C PRO A 303 93.54 40.24 -31.02
N PRO A 304 92.53 39.58 -31.61
CA PRO A 304 91.24 39.35 -30.98
C PRO A 304 91.36 38.42 -29.76
N VAL A 305 90.28 38.31 -28.99
CA VAL A 305 90.16 37.44 -27.82
C VAL A 305 88.94 36.54 -27.99
N ALA A 306 89.19 35.24 -28.12
CA ALA A 306 88.19 34.20 -28.33
C ALA A 306 87.50 33.83 -26.99
N THR A 307 86.18 34.02 -26.90
CA THR A 307 85.41 33.60 -25.72
C THR A 307 84.25 32.68 -26.09
N VAL A 308 83.94 31.72 -25.23
CA VAL A 308 82.88 30.72 -25.45
C VAL A 308 82.03 30.51 -24.21
N SER A 309 80.72 30.42 -24.41
CA SER A 309 79.72 30.23 -23.37
C SER A 309 78.68 29.18 -23.80
N PRO A 310 78.46 28.10 -23.03
CA PRO A 310 79.22 27.67 -21.85
C PRO A 310 80.54 26.98 -22.23
N LYS A 311 81.58 27.17 -21.40
CA LYS A 311 82.88 26.47 -21.58
C LYS A 311 82.81 24.96 -21.30
N HIS A 312 81.90 24.56 -20.40
CA HIS A 312 81.63 23.16 -20.08
C HIS A 312 80.11 22.95 -20.05
N GLN A 313 79.61 22.03 -20.86
CA GLN A 313 78.20 21.64 -20.91
C GLN A 313 78.04 20.15 -20.62
N GLU A 314 76.95 19.78 -19.97
CA GLU A 314 76.52 18.39 -19.80
C GLU A 314 75.05 18.24 -20.19
N ILE A 315 74.73 17.19 -20.92
CA ILE A 315 73.35 16.79 -21.27
C ILE A 315 73.19 15.28 -21.09
N SER A 316 71.96 14.82 -20.97
CA SER A 316 71.60 13.40 -20.92
C SER A 316 70.53 13.08 -21.97
N LEU A 317 70.65 11.94 -22.64
CA LEU A 317 69.57 11.44 -23.49
C LEU A 317 68.25 11.36 -22.69
N PRO A 318 67.09 11.69 -23.28
CA PRO A 318 66.84 11.87 -24.72
C PRO A 318 67.25 13.22 -25.33
N ILE A 319 67.82 14.17 -24.56
CA ILE A 319 68.28 15.45 -25.10
C ILE A 319 69.53 15.22 -25.97
N SER A 320 69.37 15.29 -27.29
CA SER A 320 70.42 15.04 -28.30
C SER A 320 70.86 16.30 -29.06
N SER A 321 70.47 17.49 -28.58
CA SER A 321 70.83 18.79 -29.16
C SER A 321 71.20 19.81 -28.10
N THR A 322 72.14 20.70 -28.42
CA THR A 322 72.55 21.82 -27.55
C THR A 322 73.19 22.95 -28.39
N VAL A 323 73.57 24.06 -27.75
CA VAL A 323 74.23 25.20 -28.42
C VAL A 323 75.45 25.66 -27.63
N ILE A 324 76.44 26.21 -28.33
CA ILE A 324 77.61 26.88 -27.72
C ILE A 324 77.76 28.24 -28.41
N ASP A 325 77.79 29.31 -27.64
CA ASP A 325 77.87 30.69 -28.13
C ASP A 325 79.32 31.21 -28.09
N GLY A 326 79.79 31.74 -29.22
CA GLY A 326 81.08 32.41 -29.41
C GLY A 326 80.97 33.89 -29.78
N SER A 327 79.75 34.44 -29.82
CA SER A 327 79.45 35.84 -30.17
C SER A 327 80.07 36.86 -29.21
N GLN A 328 80.43 36.42 -28.00
CA GLN A 328 81.07 37.23 -26.96
C GLN A 328 82.59 37.41 -27.17
N SER A 329 83.13 36.99 -28.32
CA SER A 329 84.55 37.21 -28.68
C SER A 329 84.78 38.68 -29.04
N THR A 330 85.88 39.27 -28.56
CA THR A 330 86.11 40.73 -28.61
C THR A 330 87.42 41.09 -29.29
N ASP A 331 87.49 42.26 -29.91
CA ASP A 331 88.64 42.79 -30.64
C ASP A 331 88.72 44.33 -30.47
N ASP A 332 89.80 45.00 -30.89
CA ASP A 332 89.91 46.47 -30.84
C ASP A 332 89.58 47.22 -32.14
N ASP A 333 89.31 46.53 -33.25
CA ASP A 333 88.42 47.00 -34.33
C ASP A 333 87.18 46.09 -34.46
N LYS A 334 87.32 44.86 -34.99
CA LYS A 334 86.20 43.91 -35.13
C LYS A 334 86.64 42.47 -35.46
N VAL A 335 85.99 41.50 -34.82
CA VAL A 335 85.98 40.10 -35.30
C VAL A 335 85.21 40.02 -36.62
N VAL A 336 85.84 39.44 -37.65
CA VAL A 336 85.29 39.25 -38.99
C VAL A 336 84.84 37.81 -39.25
N THR A 337 85.53 36.82 -38.67
CA THR A 337 85.16 35.40 -38.83
C THR A 337 85.16 34.65 -37.50
N TRP A 338 84.23 33.71 -37.36
CA TRP A 338 84.21 32.67 -36.33
C TRP A 338 84.31 31.33 -37.06
N HIS A 339 85.21 30.44 -36.65
CA HIS A 339 85.36 29.10 -37.22
C HIS A 339 85.36 28.06 -36.09
N TRP A 340 84.47 27.08 -36.16
CA TRP A 340 84.39 25.97 -35.20
C TRP A 340 84.93 24.67 -35.80
N GLU A 341 85.72 23.93 -35.01
CA GLU A 341 86.15 22.56 -35.34
C GLU A 341 85.94 21.59 -34.16
N GLU A 342 85.38 20.41 -34.44
CA GLU A 342 85.42 19.27 -33.52
C GLU A 342 86.84 18.67 -33.43
N VAL A 343 87.58 19.10 -32.42
CA VAL A 343 88.91 18.56 -32.06
C VAL A 343 88.81 17.11 -31.61
N LYS A 344 87.76 16.76 -30.86
CA LYS A 344 87.55 15.43 -30.27
C LYS A 344 86.07 15.12 -30.09
N GLY A 345 85.68 13.87 -30.34
CA GLY A 345 84.34 13.36 -30.08
C GLY A 345 84.27 11.84 -30.27
N PRO A 346 83.08 11.23 -30.08
CA PRO A 346 82.79 9.87 -30.53
C PRO A 346 82.99 9.71 -32.04
N LEU A 347 83.21 8.47 -32.51
CA LEU A 347 83.28 8.18 -33.94
C LEU A 347 81.91 8.41 -34.59
N ARG A 348 81.85 9.36 -35.52
CA ARG A 348 80.69 9.69 -36.36
C ARG A 348 81.12 9.95 -37.80
N GLU A 349 80.21 9.76 -38.74
CA GLU A 349 80.47 9.88 -40.19
C GLU A 349 80.78 11.33 -40.62
N GLU A 350 80.17 12.30 -39.93
CA GLU A 350 80.32 13.72 -40.20
C GLU A 350 80.82 14.44 -38.92
N LYS A 351 82.03 15.01 -38.99
CA LYS A 351 82.53 15.93 -37.96
C LYS A 351 81.77 17.25 -38.05
N VAL A 352 81.49 17.87 -36.91
CA VAL A 352 80.94 19.24 -36.92
C VAL A 352 82.06 20.27 -37.16
N SER A 353 81.85 21.09 -38.18
CA SER A 353 82.53 22.37 -38.39
C SER A 353 81.51 23.40 -38.88
N ALA A 354 81.64 24.66 -38.47
CA ALA A 354 80.70 25.72 -38.81
C ALA A 354 81.34 27.10 -38.70
N ASP A 355 81.02 27.99 -39.65
CA ASP A 355 81.53 29.37 -39.70
C ASP A 355 80.53 30.39 -39.12
N THR A 356 80.02 30.11 -37.91
CA THR A 356 78.93 30.87 -37.27
C THR A 356 79.28 31.34 -35.86
N PRO A 357 78.81 32.53 -35.42
CA PRO A 357 79.08 33.02 -34.07
C PRO A 357 78.42 32.18 -32.97
N ILE A 358 77.38 31.41 -33.30
CA ILE A 358 76.75 30.41 -32.42
C ILE A 358 76.85 29.04 -33.11
N LEU A 359 77.35 28.04 -32.39
CA LEU A 359 77.43 26.65 -32.82
C LEU A 359 76.17 25.89 -32.39
N THR A 360 75.41 25.38 -33.34
CA THR A 360 74.24 24.51 -33.09
C THR A 360 74.61 23.04 -33.23
N LEU A 361 74.42 22.25 -32.19
CA LEU A 361 74.72 20.82 -32.16
C LEU A 361 73.42 20.00 -32.12
N THR A 362 73.34 18.97 -32.97
CA THR A 362 72.19 18.05 -33.08
C THR A 362 72.68 16.62 -33.28
N ASN A 363 71.78 15.64 -33.10
CA ASN A 363 72.05 14.20 -33.27
C ASN A 363 73.24 13.69 -32.44
N LEU A 364 73.43 14.25 -31.24
CA LEU A 364 74.53 13.91 -30.35
C LEU A 364 74.36 12.51 -29.76
N VAL A 365 75.35 11.65 -29.98
CA VAL A 365 75.46 10.32 -29.35
C VAL A 365 76.23 10.38 -28.02
N PRO A 366 76.02 9.44 -27.07
CA PRO A 366 76.69 9.47 -25.77
C PRO A 366 78.22 9.44 -25.86
N GLY A 367 78.87 10.30 -25.07
CA GLY A 367 80.32 10.47 -25.04
C GLY A 367 80.75 11.92 -24.82
N ASN A 368 82.07 12.16 -24.87
CA ASN A 368 82.67 13.46 -24.56
C ASN A 368 83.21 14.12 -25.82
N TYR A 369 82.72 15.33 -26.11
CA TYR A 369 83.10 16.15 -27.25
C TYR A 369 83.98 17.33 -26.79
N THR A 370 84.78 17.87 -27.70
CA THR A 370 85.59 19.07 -27.51
C THR A 370 85.64 19.85 -28.82
N PHE A 371 85.15 21.09 -28.77
CA PHE A 371 85.09 22.00 -29.91
C PHE A 371 86.07 23.15 -29.68
N SER A 372 86.84 23.50 -30.71
CA SER A 372 87.64 24.73 -30.74
C SER A 372 86.87 25.79 -31.51
N LEU A 373 86.80 26.99 -30.97
CA LEU A 373 86.47 28.21 -31.71
C LEU A 373 87.78 28.93 -32.02
N THR A 374 87.95 29.34 -33.27
CA THR A 374 88.97 30.30 -33.71
C THR A 374 88.26 31.54 -34.24
N VAL A 375 88.73 32.73 -33.86
CA VAL A 375 88.23 34.02 -34.35
C VAL A 375 89.33 34.79 -35.06
N THR A 376 88.95 35.58 -36.06
CA THR A 376 89.88 36.39 -36.87
C THR A 376 89.41 37.85 -36.95
N ASP A 377 90.32 38.80 -36.73
CA ASP A 377 90.11 40.24 -36.95
C ASP A 377 90.31 40.64 -38.43
N SER A 378 89.84 41.83 -38.76
CA SER A 378 90.03 42.57 -40.00
C SER A 378 91.47 42.70 -40.53
N ASP A 379 92.51 42.77 -39.69
CA ASP A 379 93.92 42.73 -40.13
C ASP A 379 94.47 41.29 -40.25
N GLY A 380 93.64 40.26 -40.02
CA GLY A 380 94.01 38.85 -40.13
C GLY A 380 94.66 38.25 -38.89
N ALA A 381 94.65 38.94 -37.74
CA ALA A 381 95.10 38.39 -36.47
C ALA A 381 94.06 37.39 -35.92
N THR A 382 94.52 36.31 -35.27
CA THR A 382 93.66 35.21 -34.80
C THR A 382 93.90 34.84 -33.34
N ASP A 383 92.83 34.42 -32.63
CA ASP A 383 92.90 33.76 -31.32
C ASP A 383 91.95 32.54 -31.28
N SER A 384 92.16 31.62 -30.33
CA SER A 384 91.40 30.37 -30.22
C SER A 384 91.12 29.91 -28.80
N THR A 385 89.95 29.31 -28.58
CA THR A 385 89.47 28.84 -27.27
C THR A 385 88.66 27.56 -27.42
N GLN A 386 88.48 26.80 -26.33
CA GLN A 386 87.85 25.47 -26.37
C GLN A 386 86.68 25.32 -25.39
N ALA A 387 85.64 24.63 -25.85
CA ALA A 387 84.48 24.22 -25.06
C ALA A 387 84.32 22.68 -25.07
N THR A 388 83.89 22.10 -23.95
CA THR A 388 83.70 20.65 -23.79
C THR A 388 82.24 20.29 -23.51
N LEU A 389 81.76 19.20 -24.12
CA LEU A 389 80.38 18.72 -23.95
C LEU A 389 80.35 17.24 -23.54
N SER A 390 79.74 16.95 -22.39
CA SER A 390 79.43 15.59 -21.92
C SER A 390 78.02 15.19 -22.35
N VAL A 391 77.85 14.02 -22.96
CA VAL A 391 76.56 13.46 -23.36
C VAL A 391 76.37 12.11 -22.66
N ASN A 392 75.55 12.10 -21.61
CA ASN A 392 75.24 10.92 -20.82
C ASN A 392 74.17 10.04 -21.49
N LYS A 393 74.25 8.73 -21.26
CA LYS A 393 73.18 7.79 -21.61
C LYS A 393 71.91 8.12 -20.81
N ALA A 394 70.76 7.72 -21.34
CA ALA A 394 69.52 7.66 -20.56
C ALA A 394 69.72 6.72 -19.36
N LYS A 395 69.09 7.05 -18.23
CA LYS A 395 69.13 6.22 -17.03
C LYS A 395 67.86 5.39 -16.95
N ASP A 396 68.07 4.08 -17.05
CA ASP A 396 67.10 3.02 -16.81
C ASP A 396 66.77 2.93 -15.31
N TYR A 397 65.51 2.69 -14.96
CA TYR A 397 65.05 2.50 -13.58
C TYR A 397 64.44 1.11 -13.43
N LYS A 398 64.51 0.51 -12.24
CA LYS A 398 63.86 -0.78 -11.99
C LYS A 398 62.33 -0.61 -11.96
N PRO A 399 61.56 -1.65 -12.33
CA PRO A 399 60.11 -1.61 -12.27
C PRO A 399 59.59 -1.53 -10.83
N VAL A 400 58.29 -1.23 -10.71
CA VAL A 400 57.56 -1.16 -9.44
C VAL A 400 56.39 -2.14 -9.49
N ALA A 401 56.43 -3.17 -8.65
CA ALA A 401 55.42 -4.20 -8.57
C ALA A 401 54.23 -3.76 -7.70
N ASN A 402 53.01 -3.98 -8.19
CA ASN A 402 51.78 -3.72 -7.44
C ASN A 402 50.80 -4.88 -7.62
N ALA A 403 50.67 -5.72 -6.58
CA ALA A 403 49.78 -6.88 -6.55
C ALA A 403 48.30 -6.53 -6.21
N GLY A 404 48.00 -5.24 -5.99
CA GLY A 404 46.71 -4.77 -5.50
C GLY A 404 46.55 -4.86 -3.98
N PRO A 405 45.47 -4.28 -3.42
CA PRO A 405 45.19 -4.31 -1.99
C PRO A 405 44.72 -5.69 -1.51
N ASN A 406 44.96 -6.00 -0.23
CA ASN A 406 44.48 -7.22 0.42
C ASN A 406 42.96 -7.39 0.26
N GLN A 407 42.52 -8.64 0.14
CA GLN A 407 41.13 -9.02 -0.14
C GLN A 407 40.58 -9.93 0.96
N ALA A 408 39.26 -9.94 1.12
CA ALA A 408 38.54 -10.91 1.93
C ALA A 408 37.36 -11.48 1.14
N ILE A 409 37.11 -12.79 1.26
CA ILE A 409 35.95 -13.48 0.69
C ILE A 409 35.32 -14.40 1.74
N GLN A 410 34.00 -14.42 1.81
CA GLN A 410 33.27 -15.39 2.63
C GLN A 410 33.01 -16.65 1.80
N LEU A 411 33.14 -17.83 2.40
CA LEU A 411 32.45 -19.01 1.88
C LEU A 411 30.92 -18.73 1.83
N PRO A 412 30.20 -19.23 0.82
CA PRO A 412 30.60 -20.25 -0.16
C PRO A 412 31.37 -19.72 -1.38
N ARG A 413 31.69 -18.41 -1.44
CA ARG A 413 32.49 -17.83 -2.54
C ARG A 413 33.97 -18.18 -2.38
N ASN A 414 34.36 -19.31 -2.96
CA ASN A 414 35.74 -19.85 -2.95
C ASN A 414 36.64 -19.37 -4.11
N SER A 415 36.34 -18.21 -4.71
CA SER A 415 37.05 -17.69 -5.89
C SER A 415 37.12 -16.17 -5.98
N ILE A 416 38.24 -15.68 -6.52
CA ILE A 416 38.58 -14.26 -6.68
C ILE A 416 39.50 -14.04 -7.89
N THR A 417 39.67 -12.78 -8.30
CA THR A 417 40.65 -12.36 -9.31
C THR A 417 41.50 -11.23 -8.73
N LEU A 418 42.82 -11.37 -8.84
CA LEU A 418 43.82 -10.40 -8.42
C LEU A 418 44.42 -9.72 -9.66
N TYR A 419 44.79 -8.44 -9.52
CA TYR A 419 45.16 -7.59 -10.64
C TYR A 419 46.54 -6.96 -10.39
N GLY A 420 47.51 -7.36 -11.23
CA GLY A 420 48.88 -6.84 -11.23
C GLY A 420 49.09 -5.67 -12.20
N ASN A 421 48.05 -5.29 -12.96
CA ASN A 421 48.08 -4.28 -14.01
C ASN A 421 48.33 -2.82 -13.54
N GLN A 422 48.51 -2.61 -12.24
CA GLN A 422 48.95 -1.34 -11.66
C GLN A 422 50.47 -1.32 -11.40
N SER A 423 51.20 -2.35 -11.81
CA SER A 423 52.67 -2.35 -11.84
C SER A 423 53.16 -1.43 -12.95
N THR A 424 54.20 -0.65 -12.70
CA THR A 424 54.67 0.41 -13.60
C THR A 424 56.18 0.31 -13.81
N ASP A 425 56.63 0.74 -14.98
CA ASP A 425 58.03 0.81 -15.40
C ASP A 425 58.26 2.10 -16.19
N ASP A 426 59.52 2.50 -16.43
CA ASP A 426 59.82 3.62 -17.34
C ASP A 426 59.85 3.19 -18.82
N HIS A 427 59.87 1.88 -19.09
CA HIS A 427 59.70 1.26 -20.40
C HIS A 427 58.49 0.31 -20.40
N ASP A 428 57.44 0.59 -21.19
CA ASP A 428 56.08 -0.01 -21.09
C ASP A 428 55.94 -1.57 -21.07
N ASN A 429 57.00 -2.35 -21.32
CA ASN A 429 56.92 -3.78 -21.61
C ASN A 429 57.34 -4.67 -20.42
N LEU A 430 56.46 -4.78 -19.43
CA LEU A 430 56.61 -5.69 -18.29
C LEU A 430 56.22 -7.15 -18.59
N SER A 431 56.96 -8.07 -17.99
CA SER A 431 56.56 -9.47 -17.81
C SER A 431 56.16 -9.75 -16.35
N TYR A 432 55.23 -10.68 -16.15
CA TYR A 432 54.56 -10.94 -14.86
C TYR A 432 54.74 -12.41 -14.47
N GLU A 433 55.01 -12.70 -13.20
CA GLU A 433 54.97 -14.05 -12.64
C GLU A 433 54.37 -14.04 -11.23
N TRP A 434 53.28 -14.77 -11.03
CA TRP A 434 52.63 -14.94 -9.73
C TRP A 434 53.06 -16.24 -9.04
N SER A 435 53.10 -16.23 -7.71
CA SER A 435 53.38 -17.41 -6.89
C SER A 435 52.59 -17.39 -5.58
N LEU A 436 52.36 -18.57 -5.00
CA LEU A 436 51.89 -18.70 -3.63
C LEU A 436 53.10 -18.53 -2.69
N SER A 437 53.00 -17.64 -1.71
CA SER A 437 54.07 -17.36 -0.75
C SER A 437 54.41 -18.62 0.07
N PRO A 438 55.67 -18.83 0.49
CA PRO A 438 56.03 -19.86 1.45
C PRO A 438 55.22 -19.83 2.76
N GLU A 439 54.70 -18.65 3.13
CA GLU A 439 53.77 -18.44 4.27
C GLU A 439 52.46 -19.22 4.16
N SER A 440 52.07 -19.65 2.96
CA SER A 440 50.81 -20.35 2.68
C SER A 440 51.03 -21.72 2.02
N LYS A 441 52.25 -22.26 2.10
CA LYS A 441 52.70 -23.45 1.38
C LYS A 441 51.83 -24.71 1.56
N ASP A 442 51.22 -24.87 2.73
CA ASP A 442 50.38 -26.04 3.04
C ASP A 442 48.93 -25.89 2.56
N LYS A 443 48.58 -24.79 1.87
CA LYS A 443 47.23 -24.52 1.38
C LYS A 443 47.08 -24.82 -0.10
N VAL A 444 46.03 -25.56 -0.44
CA VAL A 444 45.65 -25.84 -1.83
C VAL A 444 44.84 -24.68 -2.39
N VAL A 445 45.16 -24.26 -3.61
CA VAL A 445 44.43 -23.27 -4.42
C VAL A 445 44.73 -23.54 -5.89
N GLU A 446 43.72 -23.38 -6.75
CA GLU A 446 43.90 -23.41 -8.20
C GLU A 446 44.29 -22.00 -8.70
N MET A 447 45.33 -21.90 -9.52
CA MET A 447 45.83 -20.63 -10.06
C MET A 447 45.80 -20.64 -11.59
N GLN A 448 45.10 -19.67 -12.20
CA GLN A 448 45.07 -19.46 -13.65
C GLN A 448 45.53 -18.04 -14.00
N GLY A 449 46.16 -17.85 -15.17
CA GLY A 449 46.71 -16.55 -15.57
C GLY A 449 48.05 -16.18 -14.91
N VAL A 450 48.75 -17.16 -14.32
CA VAL A 450 49.99 -17.02 -13.52
C VAL A 450 51.10 -16.17 -14.17
N ARG A 451 51.17 -16.11 -15.50
CA ARG A 451 52.15 -15.31 -16.26
C ARG A 451 51.53 -14.09 -16.97
N THR A 452 50.55 -13.48 -16.34
CA THR A 452 49.77 -12.37 -16.89
C THR A 452 49.46 -11.33 -15.79
N PRO A 453 49.09 -10.08 -16.13
CA PRO A 453 48.67 -9.10 -15.15
C PRO A 453 47.33 -9.42 -14.44
N ILE A 454 46.69 -10.56 -14.71
CA ILE A 454 45.41 -10.98 -14.11
C ILE A 454 45.52 -12.42 -13.61
N LEU A 455 45.55 -12.60 -12.28
CA LEU A 455 45.57 -13.91 -11.62
C LEU A 455 44.17 -14.30 -11.19
N GLN A 456 43.65 -15.42 -11.68
CA GLN A 456 42.38 -16.00 -11.25
C GLN A 456 42.63 -17.14 -10.26
N LEU A 457 41.86 -17.15 -9.17
CA LEU A 457 41.97 -18.09 -8.06
C LEU A 457 40.64 -18.82 -7.85
N SER A 458 40.70 -20.15 -7.73
CA SER A 458 39.54 -21.02 -7.48
C SER A 458 39.84 -22.14 -6.46
N ALA A 459 38.77 -22.80 -6.01
CA ALA A 459 38.80 -23.89 -5.04
C ALA A 459 39.44 -23.54 -3.68
N MET A 460 39.39 -22.27 -3.28
CA MET A 460 39.98 -21.81 -2.01
C MET A 460 39.21 -22.34 -0.79
N GLN A 461 39.93 -22.74 0.25
CA GLN A 461 39.41 -23.20 1.54
C GLN A 461 39.59 -22.10 2.61
N GLU A 462 39.15 -22.33 3.84
CA GLU A 462 39.20 -21.33 4.92
C GLU A 462 40.64 -20.89 5.30
N GLY A 463 40.76 -19.61 5.67
CA GLY A 463 41.96 -18.95 6.19
C GLY A 463 42.72 -18.12 5.16
N ASP A 464 43.88 -17.61 5.59
CA ASP A 464 44.63 -16.58 4.86
C ASP A 464 45.61 -17.17 3.83
N TYR A 465 45.67 -16.58 2.64
CA TYR A 465 46.59 -16.92 1.55
C TYR A 465 47.41 -15.69 1.15
N THR A 466 48.74 -15.72 1.29
CA THR A 466 49.61 -14.68 0.74
C THR A 466 50.05 -15.09 -0.68
N PHE A 467 49.75 -14.24 -1.67
CA PHE A 467 50.28 -14.35 -3.02
C PHE A 467 51.37 -13.31 -3.24
N GLN A 468 52.39 -13.67 -4.03
CA GLN A 468 53.47 -12.78 -4.44
C GLN A 468 53.46 -12.62 -5.96
N LEU A 469 53.39 -11.37 -6.41
CA LEU A 469 53.66 -10.97 -7.78
C LEU A 469 55.13 -10.57 -7.90
N THR A 470 55.81 -11.09 -8.92
CA THR A 470 57.10 -10.60 -9.42
C THR A 470 56.86 -9.97 -10.78
N VAL A 471 57.45 -8.80 -11.04
CA VAL A 471 57.52 -8.22 -12.40
C VAL A 471 58.97 -8.10 -12.85
N THR A 472 59.22 -8.29 -14.15
CA THR A 472 60.55 -8.13 -14.78
C THR A 472 60.41 -7.28 -16.03
N ASP A 473 61.29 -6.30 -16.19
CA ASP A 473 61.39 -5.41 -17.35
C ASP A 473 62.10 -6.08 -18.56
N LEU A 474 62.51 -5.28 -19.56
CA LEU A 474 63.32 -5.75 -20.69
C LEU A 474 64.83 -5.83 -20.42
N ALA A 475 65.32 -5.16 -19.37
CA ALA A 475 66.74 -5.16 -18.98
C ALA A 475 67.11 -6.33 -18.04
N GLY A 476 66.11 -7.01 -17.47
CA GLY A 476 66.24 -8.06 -16.47
C GLY A 476 66.17 -7.57 -15.01
N GLN A 477 65.80 -6.30 -14.75
CA GLN A 477 65.56 -5.81 -13.40
C GLN A 477 64.21 -6.32 -12.90
N GLN A 478 64.11 -6.56 -11.58
CA GLN A 478 62.93 -7.17 -10.97
C GLN A 478 62.45 -6.41 -9.73
N ASP A 479 61.14 -6.48 -9.50
CA ASP A 479 60.51 -6.03 -8.26
C ASP A 479 59.38 -6.98 -7.84
N THR A 480 59.04 -6.97 -6.55
CA THR A 480 58.08 -7.94 -5.97
C THR A 480 57.09 -7.28 -5.02
N SER A 481 55.83 -7.72 -5.10
CA SER A 481 54.71 -7.20 -4.33
C SER A 481 53.88 -8.35 -3.75
N LYS A 482 53.32 -8.19 -2.55
CA LYS A 482 52.52 -9.22 -1.86
C LYS A 482 51.08 -8.75 -1.65
N VAL A 483 50.14 -9.67 -1.79
CA VAL A 483 48.72 -9.46 -1.51
C VAL A 483 48.16 -10.64 -0.73
N ILE A 484 47.38 -10.36 0.32
CA ILE A 484 46.77 -11.37 1.18
C ILE A 484 45.29 -11.52 0.80
N VAL A 485 44.82 -12.76 0.64
CA VAL A 485 43.40 -13.12 0.48
C VAL A 485 42.94 -13.90 1.71
N ILE A 486 42.04 -13.31 2.48
CA ILE A 486 41.45 -13.92 3.68
C ILE A 486 40.17 -14.65 3.27
N VAL A 487 40.10 -15.97 3.45
CA VAL A 487 38.88 -16.75 3.22
C VAL A 487 38.20 -17.02 4.55
N GLN A 488 37.05 -16.39 4.79
CA GLN A 488 36.32 -16.53 6.04
C GLN A 488 35.27 -17.66 5.97
N PRO A 489 34.97 -18.35 7.08
CA PRO A 489 33.90 -19.33 7.14
C PRO A 489 32.56 -18.69 6.81
N GLU A 490 31.67 -19.46 6.20
CA GLU A 490 30.33 -19.00 5.85
C GLU A 490 29.56 -18.62 7.12
N ASN A 491 29.13 -17.36 7.19
CA ASN A 491 28.34 -16.83 8.29
C ASN A 491 26.97 -17.50 8.33
N ASN A 492 26.52 -17.86 9.53
CA ASN A 492 25.29 -18.61 9.77
C ASN A 492 24.80 -18.21 11.17
N GLN A 493 23.57 -17.74 11.26
CA GLN A 493 22.94 -17.35 12.53
C GLN A 493 22.02 -18.48 13.03
N PRO A 494 21.65 -18.52 14.31
CA PRO A 494 20.59 -19.42 14.74
C PRO A 494 19.27 -19.04 14.06
N PRO A 495 18.40 -20.01 13.75
CA PRO A 495 17.08 -19.72 13.19
C PRO A 495 16.23 -18.90 14.16
N VAL A 496 15.17 -18.30 13.63
CA VAL A 496 14.15 -17.57 14.39
C VAL A 496 12.85 -18.35 14.30
N ALA A 497 12.42 -18.93 15.43
CA ALA A 497 11.11 -19.55 15.55
C ALA A 497 9.99 -18.50 15.54
N ASP A 498 8.90 -18.79 14.84
CA ASP A 498 7.59 -18.14 14.98
C ASP A 498 6.58 -19.29 15.07
N ALA A 499 5.94 -19.47 16.22
CA ALA A 499 4.96 -20.53 16.47
C ALA A 499 3.52 -20.14 16.05
N GLY A 500 3.35 -18.93 15.53
CA GLY A 500 2.05 -18.36 15.16
C GLY A 500 1.34 -17.66 16.33
N PRO A 501 0.27 -16.89 16.02
CA PRO A 501 -0.50 -16.16 17.03
C PRO A 501 -1.33 -17.10 17.91
N GLU A 502 -1.66 -16.63 19.12
CA GLU A 502 -2.58 -17.33 20.03
C GLU A 502 -3.91 -17.69 19.35
N LYS A 503 -4.48 -18.83 19.74
CA LYS A 503 -5.75 -19.32 19.20
C LYS A 503 -6.79 -19.51 20.30
N GLU A 504 -8.04 -19.21 19.96
CA GLU A 504 -9.19 -19.48 20.80
C GLU A 504 -10.17 -20.38 20.02
N LEU A 505 -10.56 -21.49 20.64
CA LEU A 505 -11.44 -22.51 20.09
C LEU A 505 -12.68 -22.61 20.98
N THR A 506 -13.79 -22.98 20.36
CA THR A 506 -15.06 -23.23 21.05
C THR A 506 -15.56 -24.61 20.66
N LEU A 507 -15.87 -25.45 21.65
CA LEU A 507 -16.46 -26.76 21.42
C LEU A 507 -17.79 -26.62 20.64
N PRO A 508 -18.10 -27.51 19.68
CA PRO A 508 -17.53 -28.85 19.49
C PRO A 508 -16.26 -28.95 18.64
N VAL A 509 -15.57 -27.84 18.32
CA VAL A 509 -14.29 -27.89 17.59
C VAL A 509 -13.15 -28.28 18.54
N ASP A 510 -12.73 -29.55 18.50
CA ASP A 510 -11.66 -30.14 19.33
C ASP A 510 -10.30 -30.28 18.59
N GLU A 511 -10.18 -29.72 17.39
CA GLU A 511 -8.95 -29.72 16.59
C GLU A 511 -8.55 -28.32 16.09
N THR A 512 -7.24 -28.10 15.92
CA THR A 512 -6.71 -26.93 15.19
C THR A 512 -5.34 -27.20 14.60
N THR A 513 -4.90 -26.34 13.68
CA THR A 513 -3.52 -26.36 13.17
C THR A 513 -2.59 -25.53 14.05
N LEU A 514 -1.31 -25.87 14.08
CA LEU A 514 -0.23 -24.99 14.53
C LEU A 514 0.61 -24.68 13.29
N ASP A 515 0.94 -23.42 13.05
CA ASP A 515 1.57 -22.96 11.80
C ASP A 515 2.79 -22.11 12.11
N GLY A 516 3.96 -22.74 11.98
CA GLY A 516 5.28 -22.14 12.15
C GLY A 516 6.01 -21.89 10.84
N SER A 517 5.29 -21.87 9.70
CA SER A 517 5.86 -21.65 8.36
C SER A 517 6.47 -20.26 8.15
N LYS A 518 6.32 -19.36 9.12
CA LYS A 518 6.98 -18.04 9.19
C LYS A 518 8.36 -18.08 9.86
N SER A 519 8.72 -19.18 10.52
CA SER A 519 10.05 -19.36 11.09
C SER A 519 11.10 -19.15 9.99
N SER A 520 12.15 -18.40 10.29
CA SER A 520 13.10 -17.90 9.29
C SER A 520 14.55 -18.13 9.72
N ASP A 521 15.44 -18.21 8.75
CA ASP A 521 16.86 -18.55 8.92
C ASP A 521 17.68 -17.83 7.84
N ASP A 522 18.96 -17.56 8.05
CA ASP A 522 19.81 -16.92 7.02
C ASP A 522 20.33 -17.90 5.95
N GLN A 523 20.15 -19.21 6.16
CA GLN A 523 20.39 -20.26 5.18
C GLN A 523 19.11 -21.07 4.86
N LYS A 524 18.72 -21.98 5.77
CA LYS A 524 17.60 -22.93 5.64
C LYS A 524 17.36 -23.68 6.96
N ILE A 525 16.13 -23.61 7.49
CA ILE A 525 15.66 -24.50 8.55
C ILE A 525 15.67 -25.97 8.05
N ALA A 526 16.39 -26.82 8.77
CA ALA A 526 16.52 -28.26 8.50
C ALA A 526 15.41 -29.08 9.16
N THR A 527 15.05 -28.75 10.40
CA THR A 527 14.02 -29.47 11.18
C THR A 527 13.06 -28.52 11.87
N TYR A 528 11.84 -29.02 12.07
CA TYR A 528 10.81 -28.46 12.93
C TYR A 528 10.44 -29.55 13.93
N HIS A 529 10.06 -29.18 15.16
CA HIS A 529 9.56 -30.13 16.16
C HIS A 529 8.57 -29.45 17.11
N TRP A 530 7.32 -29.92 17.13
CA TRP A 530 6.23 -29.40 17.96
C TRP A 530 6.00 -30.26 19.21
N THR A 531 5.93 -29.61 20.38
CA THR A 531 5.69 -30.28 21.66
C THR A 531 4.58 -29.60 22.46
N LYS A 532 3.80 -30.34 23.25
CA LYS A 532 2.90 -29.77 24.28
C LYS A 532 3.73 -29.50 25.53
N THR A 533 3.92 -28.25 25.91
CA THR A 533 4.64 -27.87 27.14
C THR A 533 3.71 -27.69 28.34
N SER A 534 2.43 -27.36 28.14
CA SER A 534 1.41 -27.47 29.20
C SER A 534 -0.03 -27.59 28.67
N GLY A 535 -0.97 -27.86 29.57
CA GLY A 535 -2.39 -28.08 29.30
C GLY A 535 -2.85 -29.54 29.50
N PRO A 536 -4.17 -29.82 29.48
CA PRO A 536 -4.73 -31.16 29.68
C PRO A 536 -4.13 -32.27 28.81
N ASP A 537 -4.28 -33.52 29.24
CA ASP A 537 -3.78 -34.69 28.52
C ASP A 537 -4.79 -35.22 27.47
N GLY A 538 -4.41 -36.26 26.73
CA GLY A 538 -5.22 -36.83 25.63
C GLY A 538 -4.90 -36.26 24.23
N VAL A 539 -4.40 -35.03 24.17
CA VAL A 539 -4.03 -34.33 22.92
C VAL A 539 -3.04 -35.11 22.07
N LYS A 540 -3.28 -35.17 20.76
CA LYS A 540 -2.35 -35.74 19.77
C LYS A 540 -1.85 -34.66 18.82
N ILE A 541 -0.53 -34.62 18.57
CA ILE A 541 0.10 -33.71 17.61
C ILE A 541 0.44 -34.49 16.33
N ASN A 542 -0.37 -34.32 15.29
CA ASN A 542 -0.10 -34.89 13.97
C ASN A 542 0.85 -33.98 13.19
N ASN A 543 1.79 -34.57 12.42
CA ASN A 543 2.84 -33.82 11.71
C ASN A 543 3.74 -32.97 12.62
N ALA A 544 4.04 -33.43 13.84
CA ALA A 544 4.88 -32.70 14.80
C ALA A 544 6.27 -32.30 14.25
N ASP A 545 6.82 -33.04 13.28
CA ASP A 545 8.13 -32.76 12.68
C ASP A 545 8.07 -31.91 11.39
N LYS A 546 7.04 -31.05 11.26
CA LYS A 546 6.81 -30.17 10.08
C LYS A 546 6.44 -28.75 10.50
N ALA A 547 6.65 -27.81 9.57
CA ALA A 547 6.27 -26.40 9.73
C ALA A 547 4.78 -26.19 10.08
N VAL A 548 3.89 -27.05 9.59
CA VAL A 548 2.46 -27.06 9.96
C VAL A 548 2.10 -28.40 10.59
N ALA A 549 1.66 -28.34 11.85
CA ALA A 549 1.15 -29.46 12.62
C ALA A 549 -0.38 -29.36 12.81
N THR A 550 -1.02 -30.46 13.23
CA THR A 550 -2.45 -30.49 13.54
C THR A 550 -2.64 -31.14 14.90
N VAL A 551 -3.19 -30.40 15.86
CA VAL A 551 -3.52 -30.87 17.20
C VAL A 551 -4.99 -31.27 17.28
N THR A 552 -5.28 -32.44 17.84
CA THR A 552 -6.63 -33.04 17.89
C THR A 552 -6.91 -33.63 19.27
N GLY A 553 -8.16 -33.68 19.70
CA GLY A 553 -8.55 -34.13 21.04
C GLY A 553 -8.29 -33.06 22.10
N LEU A 554 -8.70 -31.83 21.82
CA LEU A 554 -8.59 -30.69 22.72
C LEU A 554 -9.87 -30.55 23.57
N GLU A 555 -9.73 -30.73 24.89
CA GLU A 555 -10.78 -30.52 25.89
C GLU A 555 -10.79 -29.07 26.42
N VAL A 556 -11.79 -28.69 27.21
CA VAL A 556 -11.89 -27.33 27.79
C VAL A 556 -10.69 -27.04 28.68
N GLY A 557 -9.91 -26.01 28.33
CA GLY A 557 -8.66 -25.70 29.04
C GLY A 557 -7.78 -24.68 28.33
N GLU A 558 -6.56 -24.51 28.84
CA GLU A 558 -5.50 -23.73 28.23
C GLU A 558 -4.31 -24.65 27.94
N TYR A 559 -3.79 -24.57 26.73
CA TYR A 559 -2.67 -25.36 26.23
C TYR A 559 -1.54 -24.45 25.76
N HIS A 560 -0.31 -24.89 25.96
CA HIS A 560 0.88 -24.24 25.41
C HIS A 560 1.63 -25.26 24.56
N PHE A 561 1.89 -24.88 23.31
CA PHE A 561 2.63 -25.69 22.35
C PHE A 561 3.91 -24.96 21.95
N THR A 562 5.06 -25.59 22.18
CA THR A 562 6.36 -25.03 21.86
C THR A 562 6.85 -25.63 20.55
N LEU A 563 7.13 -24.77 19.58
CA LEU A 563 7.87 -25.09 18.37
C LEU A 563 9.36 -24.95 18.67
N MET A 564 10.14 -25.94 18.23
CA MET A 564 11.59 -25.86 18.10
C MET A 564 11.97 -25.99 16.62
N VAL A 565 12.89 -25.16 16.14
CA VAL A 565 13.47 -25.23 14.80
C VAL A 565 14.99 -25.29 14.88
N ALA A 566 15.60 -26.01 13.95
CA ALA A 566 17.06 -26.09 13.82
C ALA A 566 17.52 -25.95 12.37
N ASP A 567 18.71 -25.38 12.18
CA ASP A 567 19.39 -25.28 10.89
C ASP A 567 20.17 -26.57 10.52
N ASP A 568 20.80 -26.62 9.35
CA ASP A 568 21.66 -27.75 8.94
C ASP A 568 22.97 -27.84 9.77
N ARG A 569 23.28 -26.87 10.64
CA ARG A 569 24.45 -26.83 11.54
C ARG A 569 24.13 -27.20 13.00
N LYS A 570 22.86 -27.43 13.34
CA LYS A 570 22.31 -27.68 14.68
C LYS A 570 22.35 -26.48 15.64
N LEU A 571 22.21 -25.25 15.12
CA LEU A 571 21.77 -24.13 15.93
C LEU A 571 20.24 -24.24 16.10
N GLU A 572 19.76 -24.09 17.33
CA GLU A 572 18.36 -24.31 17.69
C GLU A 572 17.70 -23.03 18.22
N SER A 573 16.40 -22.92 18.01
CA SER A 573 15.56 -21.78 18.41
C SER A 573 14.15 -22.24 18.71
N SER A 574 13.45 -21.58 19.63
CA SER A 574 12.09 -21.99 20.02
C SER A 574 11.16 -20.83 20.37
N ASP A 575 9.88 -21.04 20.11
CA ASP A 575 8.77 -20.12 20.38
C ASP A 575 7.53 -20.91 20.83
N THR A 576 6.59 -20.29 21.54
CA THR A 576 5.45 -20.98 22.18
C THR A 576 4.12 -20.29 21.89
N VAL A 577 3.23 -21.04 21.23
CA VAL A 577 1.86 -20.60 20.93
C VAL A 577 0.88 -21.14 21.97
N LYS A 578 -0.01 -20.26 22.42
CA LYS A 578 -1.09 -20.55 23.37
C LYS A 578 -2.40 -20.87 22.64
N VAL A 579 -3.08 -21.92 23.06
CA VAL A 579 -4.40 -22.34 22.55
C VAL A 579 -5.37 -22.45 23.72
N ILE A 580 -6.44 -21.67 23.69
CA ILE A 580 -7.52 -21.69 24.68
C ILE A 580 -8.72 -22.43 24.08
N VAL A 581 -9.30 -23.38 24.82
CA VAL A 581 -10.54 -24.06 24.45
C VAL A 581 -11.62 -23.68 25.45
N ARG A 582 -12.77 -23.22 24.95
CA ARG A 582 -13.95 -22.91 25.76
C ARG A 582 -15.12 -23.79 25.38
N GLU A 583 -16.00 -24.03 26.35
CA GLU A 583 -17.34 -24.54 26.06
C GLU A 583 -18.22 -23.40 25.51
N GLU A 584 -19.04 -23.71 24.51
CA GLU A 584 -20.02 -22.76 23.99
C GLU A 584 -21.15 -22.54 25.00
N LYS A 585 -21.29 -21.30 25.49
CA LYS A 585 -22.40 -20.93 26.37
C LYS A 585 -23.73 -21.07 25.63
N ASP A 586 -24.71 -21.65 26.30
CA ASP A 586 -26.13 -21.60 25.90
C ASP A 586 -26.84 -20.50 26.68
N GLN A 587 -27.95 -20.03 26.13
CA GLN A 587 -28.99 -19.35 26.90
C GLN A 587 -30.22 -20.25 26.97
N PRO A 588 -30.98 -20.24 28.08
CA PRO A 588 -32.22 -21.02 28.16
C PRO A 588 -33.24 -20.50 27.14
N PRO A 589 -34.08 -21.40 26.57
CA PRO A 589 -35.03 -21.02 25.53
C PRO A 589 -36.11 -20.06 26.04
N VAL A 590 -36.81 -19.40 25.13
CA VAL A 590 -37.87 -18.43 25.45
C VAL A 590 -39.20 -18.93 24.87
N ALA A 591 -40.08 -19.45 25.72
CA ALA A 591 -41.46 -19.75 25.36
C ALA A 591 -42.23 -18.47 25.01
N ARG A 592 -43.07 -18.52 23.96
CA ARG A 592 -44.02 -17.45 23.62
C ARG A 592 -45.30 -18.04 23.00
N VAL A 593 -46.44 -17.80 23.64
CA VAL A 593 -47.75 -18.28 23.20
C VAL A 593 -48.67 -17.13 22.79
N LEU A 594 -49.23 -17.22 21.59
CA LEU A 594 -50.34 -16.40 21.13
C LEU A 594 -51.66 -17.08 21.48
N SER A 595 -52.42 -16.45 22.39
CA SER A 595 -53.78 -16.87 22.75
C SER A 595 -54.74 -16.75 21.56
N SER A 596 -55.73 -17.64 21.49
CA SER A 596 -56.69 -17.68 20.39
C SER A 596 -57.78 -16.61 20.56
N PRO A 597 -58.29 -16.00 19.48
CA PRO A 597 -59.47 -15.13 19.55
C PRO A 597 -60.69 -15.87 20.15
N PRO A 598 -61.61 -15.18 20.85
CA PRO A 598 -62.83 -15.80 21.36
C PRO A 598 -63.67 -16.43 20.22
N VAL A 599 -63.92 -17.73 20.34
CA VAL A 599 -64.73 -18.52 19.40
C VAL A 599 -66.19 -18.50 19.87
N SER A 600 -67.15 -18.59 18.95
CA SER A 600 -68.57 -18.80 19.30
C SER A 600 -69.11 -20.05 18.63
N LEU A 601 -69.96 -20.78 19.36
CA LEU A 601 -70.68 -21.93 18.81
C LEU A 601 -71.53 -21.48 17.59
N PRO A 602 -71.64 -22.30 16.53
CA PRO A 602 -71.34 -23.74 16.43
C PRO A 602 -69.86 -24.09 16.19
N VAL A 603 -68.93 -23.13 16.13
CA VAL A 603 -67.52 -23.44 15.88
C VAL A 603 -66.91 -24.11 17.13
N ARG A 604 -66.62 -25.41 17.03
CA ARG A 604 -66.09 -26.26 18.12
C ARG A 604 -64.57 -26.47 18.03
N THR A 605 -63.86 -25.61 17.32
CA THR A 605 -62.42 -25.76 17.01
C THR A 605 -61.66 -24.47 17.26
N ALA A 606 -60.45 -24.56 17.80
CA ALA A 606 -59.54 -23.44 18.02
C ALA A 606 -58.08 -23.88 17.86
N ALA A 607 -57.16 -22.91 17.81
CA ALA A 607 -55.72 -23.18 17.81
C ALA A 607 -54.96 -22.19 18.70
N LEU A 608 -53.92 -22.66 19.39
CA LEU A 608 -52.95 -21.83 20.13
C LEU A 608 -51.60 -21.89 19.41
N ASP A 609 -51.02 -20.73 19.12
CA ASP A 609 -49.78 -20.62 18.35
C ASP A 609 -48.58 -20.35 19.28
N GLY A 610 -47.72 -21.36 19.43
CA GLY A 610 -46.45 -21.31 20.17
C GLY A 610 -45.22 -21.16 19.28
N SER A 611 -45.39 -21.01 17.95
CA SER A 611 -44.29 -20.98 16.96
C SER A 611 -43.36 -19.78 17.08
N ARG A 612 -43.72 -18.81 17.93
CA ARG A 612 -42.92 -17.64 18.29
C ARG A 612 -41.94 -17.90 19.43
N SER A 613 -41.94 -19.12 19.99
CA SER A 613 -40.92 -19.55 20.94
C SER A 613 -39.57 -19.66 20.24
N SER A 614 -38.51 -19.22 20.91
CA SER A 614 -37.19 -19.03 20.29
C SER A 614 -36.06 -19.54 21.18
N ASP A 615 -35.02 -20.06 20.54
CA ASP A 615 -33.81 -20.62 21.14
C ASP A 615 -32.60 -20.10 20.36
N ASP A 616 -31.42 -20.00 20.99
CA ASP A 616 -30.24 -19.46 20.29
C ASP A 616 -29.54 -20.49 19.39
N LYS A 617 -29.82 -21.79 19.56
CA LYS A 617 -29.24 -22.90 18.76
C LYS A 617 -30.26 -23.76 18.00
N GLY A 618 -31.53 -23.37 18.04
CA GLY A 618 -32.59 -23.83 17.13
C GLY A 618 -33.16 -25.21 17.42
N GLY A 619 -32.88 -25.80 18.59
CA GLY A 619 -33.25 -27.17 18.93
C GLY A 619 -34.46 -27.29 19.85
N LEU A 620 -35.63 -26.78 19.44
CA LEU A 620 -36.82 -26.76 20.32
C LEU A 620 -37.72 -28.01 20.21
N SER A 621 -37.97 -28.62 21.35
CA SER A 621 -39.10 -29.53 21.58
C SER A 621 -40.27 -28.79 22.26
N PHE A 622 -41.51 -29.19 21.96
CA PHE A 622 -42.73 -28.56 22.45
C PHE A 622 -43.56 -29.55 23.28
N LEU A 623 -44.16 -29.08 24.37
CA LEU A 623 -45.10 -29.83 25.20
C LEU A 623 -46.22 -28.92 25.72
N TRP A 624 -47.46 -29.13 25.26
CA TRP A 624 -48.63 -28.42 25.77
C TRP A 624 -49.32 -29.22 26.88
N SER A 625 -49.41 -28.63 28.07
CA SER A 625 -50.19 -29.14 29.19
C SER A 625 -51.51 -28.37 29.34
N ARG A 626 -52.62 -29.06 29.64
CA ARG A 626 -53.87 -28.41 30.02
C ARG A 626 -53.81 -28.01 31.49
N ASP A 627 -54.26 -26.81 31.82
CA ASP A 627 -54.42 -26.37 33.21
C ASP A 627 -55.69 -27.00 33.81
N ASP A 628 -55.61 -27.54 35.02
CA ASP A 628 -56.70 -28.24 35.74
C ASP A 628 -57.98 -27.41 35.90
N SER A 629 -57.91 -26.07 35.80
CA SER A 629 -59.07 -25.18 35.83
C SER A 629 -59.86 -25.12 34.51
N SER A 630 -59.38 -25.78 33.45
CA SER A 630 -60.00 -25.79 32.12
C SER A 630 -61.13 -26.83 32.01
N PRO A 631 -62.12 -26.63 31.12
CA PRO A 631 -63.09 -27.68 30.80
C PRO A 631 -62.41 -28.98 30.34
N ALA A 632 -62.87 -30.10 30.88
CA ALA A 632 -62.37 -31.44 30.52
C ALA A 632 -62.79 -31.85 29.10
N ALA A 633 -63.98 -31.42 28.64
CA ALA A 633 -64.45 -31.66 27.28
C ALA A 633 -63.70 -30.79 26.25
N GLY A 634 -63.39 -31.36 25.08
CA GLY A 634 -62.63 -30.71 24.01
C GLY A 634 -61.25 -31.35 23.87
N ASP A 635 -60.96 -31.86 22.68
CA ASP A 635 -59.92 -32.85 22.41
C ASP A 635 -58.70 -32.22 21.72
N VAL A 636 -57.49 -32.72 22.02
CA VAL A 636 -56.28 -32.35 21.27
C VAL A 636 -56.26 -33.13 19.96
N LEU A 637 -56.10 -32.42 18.84
CA LEU A 637 -56.13 -33.02 17.52
C LEU A 637 -54.70 -33.33 17.03
N ASN A 638 -54.54 -34.46 16.32
CA ASN A 638 -53.32 -34.80 15.57
C ASN A 638 -52.01 -34.76 16.39
N ASN A 639 -52.05 -35.12 17.69
CA ASN A 639 -50.93 -35.06 18.63
C ASN A 639 -50.18 -33.71 18.59
N SER A 640 -50.94 -32.62 18.50
CA SER A 640 -50.42 -31.25 18.43
C SER A 640 -49.98 -30.68 19.77
N ASP A 641 -50.19 -31.42 20.86
CA ASP A 641 -49.57 -31.24 22.16
C ASP A 641 -48.04 -31.37 22.12
N HIS A 642 -47.48 -32.01 21.10
CA HIS A 642 -46.03 -32.05 20.84
C HIS A 642 -45.57 -31.14 19.68
N GLN A 643 -46.39 -30.18 19.25
CA GLN A 643 -46.14 -29.34 18.08
C GLN A 643 -46.12 -27.84 18.43
N ALA A 644 -45.52 -27.03 17.57
CA ALA A 644 -45.44 -25.58 17.74
C ALA A 644 -46.81 -24.88 17.72
N VAL A 645 -47.86 -25.52 17.19
CA VAL A 645 -49.24 -25.03 17.18
C VAL A 645 -50.15 -26.13 17.71
N LEU A 646 -50.86 -25.86 18.80
CA LEU A 646 -51.83 -26.77 19.40
C LEU A 646 -53.19 -26.61 18.70
N PHE A 647 -53.75 -27.70 18.20
CA PHE A 647 -55.08 -27.75 17.58
C PHE A 647 -56.08 -28.41 18.51
N LEU A 648 -57.21 -27.74 18.74
CA LEU A 648 -58.28 -28.18 19.63
C LEU A 648 -59.58 -28.40 18.85
N GLY A 649 -60.26 -29.50 19.14
CA GLY A 649 -61.59 -29.82 18.63
C GLY A 649 -62.61 -30.08 19.74
N ASN A 650 -63.85 -30.39 19.36
CA ASN A 650 -64.93 -30.79 20.28
C ASN A 650 -65.18 -29.81 21.45
N LEU A 651 -64.90 -28.53 21.24
CA LEU A 651 -65.00 -27.51 22.28
C LEU A 651 -66.46 -27.26 22.72
N VAL A 652 -66.61 -26.94 24.00
CA VAL A 652 -67.87 -26.51 24.65
C VAL A 652 -67.72 -25.10 25.21
N GLU A 653 -68.82 -24.49 25.64
CA GLU A 653 -68.81 -23.18 26.30
C GLU A 653 -67.92 -23.18 27.55
N GLY A 654 -67.03 -22.20 27.67
CA GLY A 654 -66.06 -22.10 28.76
C GLY A 654 -64.76 -21.41 28.37
N LYS A 655 -63.82 -21.33 29.31
CA LYS A 655 -62.47 -20.79 29.08
C LYS A 655 -61.44 -21.89 29.30
N TYR A 656 -60.67 -22.17 28.26
CA TYR A 656 -59.56 -23.12 28.27
C TYR A 656 -58.24 -22.40 28.54
N SER A 657 -57.35 -23.04 29.29
CA SER A 657 -56.00 -22.56 29.60
C SER A 657 -55.00 -23.69 29.38
N PHE A 658 -53.96 -23.42 28.59
CA PHE A 658 -52.88 -24.36 28.31
C PHE A 658 -51.54 -23.70 28.61
N THR A 659 -50.63 -24.44 29.22
CA THR A 659 -49.24 -24.02 29.42
C THR A 659 -48.37 -24.77 28.42
N LEU A 660 -47.72 -24.03 27.53
CA LEU A 660 -46.65 -24.55 26.69
C LEU A 660 -45.37 -24.58 27.51
N GLN A 661 -44.70 -25.73 27.55
CA GLN A 661 -43.30 -25.84 27.89
C GLN A 661 -42.51 -26.07 26.59
N VAL A 662 -41.42 -25.33 26.41
CA VAL A 662 -40.41 -25.61 25.38
C VAL A 662 -39.10 -26.00 26.05
N THR A 663 -38.43 -27.00 25.49
CA THR A 663 -37.17 -27.54 26.01
C THR A 663 -36.14 -27.58 24.89
N ASP A 664 -34.93 -27.10 25.17
CA ASP A 664 -33.80 -27.08 24.24
C ASP A 664 -33.10 -28.45 24.10
N SER A 665 -32.02 -28.50 23.32
CA SER A 665 -31.23 -29.73 23.10
C SER A 665 -30.32 -30.12 24.28
N LYS A 666 -30.10 -29.24 25.26
CA LYS A 666 -29.34 -29.51 26.50
C LYS A 666 -30.23 -29.83 27.71
N GLY A 667 -31.55 -29.74 27.57
CA GLY A 667 -32.54 -30.01 28.60
C GLY A 667 -32.97 -28.81 29.45
N GLN A 668 -32.56 -27.58 29.12
CA GLN A 668 -33.13 -26.39 29.77
C GLN A 668 -34.52 -26.14 29.19
N SER A 669 -35.45 -25.62 30.01
CA SER A 669 -36.82 -25.39 29.57
C SER A 669 -37.43 -24.11 30.10
N SER A 670 -38.47 -23.67 29.41
CA SER A 670 -39.13 -22.37 29.54
C SER A 670 -40.62 -22.54 29.27
N SER A 671 -41.49 -21.73 29.89
CA SER A 671 -42.93 -21.91 29.75
C SER A 671 -43.73 -20.60 29.68
N ASP A 672 -44.84 -20.65 28.94
CA ASP A 672 -45.78 -19.55 28.72
C ASP A 672 -47.22 -20.09 28.55
N ARG A 673 -48.23 -19.23 28.74
CA ARG A 673 -49.64 -19.65 28.90
C ARG A 673 -50.56 -19.07 27.82
N GLY A 674 -51.18 -19.95 27.05
CA GLY A 674 -52.25 -19.62 26.12
C GLY A 674 -53.64 -19.83 26.70
N THR A 675 -54.62 -19.06 26.24
CA THR A 675 -56.04 -19.28 26.55
C THR A 675 -56.93 -19.23 25.31
N VAL A 676 -58.06 -19.94 25.39
CA VAL A 676 -59.15 -19.92 24.39
C VAL A 676 -60.46 -19.67 25.13
N GLU A 677 -61.24 -18.71 24.67
CA GLU A 677 -62.58 -18.42 25.21
C GLU A 677 -63.63 -18.93 24.21
N VAL A 678 -64.58 -19.74 24.66
CA VAL A 678 -65.65 -20.31 23.82
C VAL A 678 -67.00 -19.85 24.34
N ARG A 679 -67.72 -19.11 23.50
CA ARG A 679 -69.00 -18.45 23.78
C ARG A 679 -70.19 -19.24 23.20
N PRO A 680 -71.39 -19.12 23.79
CA PRO A 680 -72.60 -19.75 23.24
C PRO A 680 -72.99 -19.17 21.87
N ASP A 681 -73.83 -19.89 21.12
CA ASP A 681 -74.34 -19.41 19.81
C ASP A 681 -75.22 -18.17 20.03
N PRO A 682 -74.94 -17.02 19.39
CA PRO A 682 -75.74 -15.79 19.55
C PRO A 682 -77.24 -15.98 19.25
N TRP A 683 -77.60 -17.01 18.48
CA TRP A 683 -78.97 -17.34 18.09
C TRP A 683 -79.47 -18.65 18.71
N GLN A 684 -78.88 -19.13 19.82
CA GLN A 684 -79.23 -20.39 20.48
C GLN A 684 -80.74 -20.57 20.75
N ARG A 685 -81.49 -19.47 20.95
CA ARG A 685 -82.95 -19.47 21.13
C ARG A 685 -83.73 -19.70 19.83
N ASP A 686 -83.18 -19.30 18.69
CA ASP A 686 -83.85 -19.41 17.39
C ASP A 686 -83.53 -20.72 16.65
N LEU A 687 -82.64 -21.55 17.23
CA LEU A 687 -82.32 -22.87 16.73
C LEU A 687 -83.47 -23.87 16.95
N VAL A 688 -83.76 -24.63 15.90
CA VAL A 688 -84.75 -25.72 15.87
C VAL A 688 -84.02 -27.07 15.85
N GLU A 689 -84.54 -28.01 16.62
CA GLU A 689 -84.07 -29.39 16.76
C GLU A 689 -85.09 -30.34 16.10
N LEU A 690 -84.69 -30.96 14.98
CA LEU A 690 -85.47 -31.97 14.26
C LEU A 690 -84.81 -33.34 14.47
N VAL A 691 -85.52 -34.27 15.09
CA VAL A 691 -85.06 -35.67 15.27
C VAL A 691 -85.75 -36.56 14.24
N LEU A 692 -84.95 -37.32 13.51
CA LEU A 692 -85.34 -38.17 12.40
C LEU A 692 -85.11 -39.63 12.76
N GLU A 693 -86.03 -40.51 12.36
CA GLU A 693 -85.99 -41.95 12.58
C GLU A 693 -85.09 -42.65 11.52
N VAL A 694 -83.80 -42.31 11.57
CA VAL A 694 -82.69 -42.86 10.77
C VAL A 694 -81.37 -42.62 11.53
N SER A 695 -80.42 -43.54 11.47
CA SER A 695 -79.10 -43.34 12.11
C SER A 695 -78.21 -42.41 11.28
N VAL A 696 -77.39 -41.59 11.96
CA VAL A 696 -76.62 -40.52 11.29
C VAL A 696 -75.61 -41.05 10.25
N SER A 697 -75.12 -42.27 10.44
CA SER A 697 -74.24 -42.96 9.49
C SER A 697 -74.92 -43.40 8.18
N GLN A 698 -76.26 -43.43 8.14
CA GLN A 698 -77.05 -43.76 6.94
C GLN A 698 -77.49 -42.51 6.15
N VAL A 699 -77.32 -41.30 6.70
CA VAL A 699 -77.73 -40.05 6.05
C VAL A 699 -76.59 -39.52 5.17
N SER A 700 -76.64 -39.82 3.86
CA SER A 700 -75.71 -39.21 2.91
C SER A 700 -75.95 -37.70 2.75
N GLN A 701 -74.91 -36.96 2.37
CA GLN A 701 -75.00 -35.52 2.09
C GLN A 701 -76.12 -35.19 1.08
N ARG A 702 -76.32 -36.03 0.05
CA ARG A 702 -77.42 -35.88 -0.92
C ARG A 702 -78.81 -36.04 -0.30
N GLN A 703 -78.97 -36.94 0.68
CA GLN A 703 -80.24 -37.12 1.41
C GLN A 703 -80.47 -35.96 2.40
N ARG A 704 -79.42 -35.45 3.04
CA ARG A 704 -79.47 -34.20 3.83
C ARG A 704 -79.97 -33.04 2.95
N ASP A 705 -79.36 -32.80 1.80
CA ASP A 705 -79.72 -31.65 0.95
C ASP A 705 -81.16 -31.78 0.39
N LEU A 706 -81.61 -33.00 0.10
CA LEU A 706 -83.01 -33.29 -0.26
C LEU A 706 -83.98 -33.07 0.91
N LEU A 707 -83.61 -33.49 2.13
CA LEU A 707 -84.41 -33.24 3.33
C LEU A 707 -84.54 -31.74 3.62
N LEU A 708 -83.46 -30.98 3.50
CA LEU A 708 -83.47 -29.52 3.69
C LEU A 708 -84.41 -28.83 2.70
N ARG A 709 -84.45 -29.28 1.44
CA ARG A 709 -85.44 -28.84 0.45
C ARG A 709 -86.87 -29.18 0.84
N GLN A 710 -87.12 -30.38 1.34
CA GLN A 710 -88.46 -30.76 1.83
C GLN A 710 -88.89 -29.90 3.03
N VAL A 711 -88.00 -29.66 4.00
CA VAL A 711 -88.27 -28.78 5.16
C VAL A 711 -88.50 -27.33 4.70
N GLY A 712 -87.73 -26.82 3.73
CA GLY A 712 -87.94 -25.51 3.11
C GLY A 712 -89.31 -25.37 2.46
N VAL A 713 -89.74 -26.37 1.68
CA VAL A 713 -91.08 -26.39 1.06
C VAL A 713 -92.21 -26.45 2.10
N LEU A 714 -92.04 -27.17 3.22
CA LEU A 714 -93.03 -27.19 4.31
C LEU A 714 -93.17 -25.81 4.98
N LEU A 715 -92.04 -25.12 5.20
CA LEU A 715 -91.97 -23.81 5.86
C LEU A 715 -92.28 -22.62 4.93
N GLY A 716 -92.10 -22.76 3.61
CA GLY A 716 -92.23 -21.68 2.64
C GLY A 716 -90.96 -20.82 2.48
N VAL A 717 -89.78 -21.40 2.72
CA VAL A 717 -88.45 -20.73 2.62
C VAL A 717 -87.55 -21.46 1.62
N LEU A 718 -86.47 -20.82 1.16
CA LEU A 718 -85.51 -21.47 0.27
C LEU A 718 -84.64 -22.47 1.04
N ASP A 719 -84.08 -23.46 0.35
CA ASP A 719 -83.11 -24.40 0.94
C ASP A 719 -81.85 -23.68 1.43
N GLY A 720 -81.42 -22.63 0.71
CA GLY A 720 -80.34 -21.73 1.13
C GLY A 720 -80.64 -20.86 2.37
N ASP A 721 -81.90 -20.71 2.79
CA ASP A 721 -82.25 -20.00 4.04
C ASP A 721 -82.08 -20.88 5.29
N ILE A 722 -81.93 -22.21 5.13
CA ILE A 722 -81.85 -23.16 6.23
C ILE A 722 -80.39 -23.42 6.59
N ILE A 723 -79.87 -22.64 7.54
CA ILE A 723 -78.50 -22.73 8.03
C ILE A 723 -78.41 -23.87 9.05
N VAL A 724 -77.97 -25.05 8.61
CA VAL A 724 -77.65 -26.17 9.50
C VAL A 724 -76.47 -25.81 10.40
N ARG A 725 -76.66 -25.95 11.72
CA ARG A 725 -75.63 -25.76 12.76
C ARG A 725 -74.94 -27.05 13.13
N GLU A 726 -75.69 -28.14 13.27
CA GLU A 726 -75.17 -29.42 13.74
C GLU A 726 -75.96 -30.58 13.11
N ILE A 727 -75.27 -31.68 12.80
CA ILE A 727 -75.87 -32.99 12.52
C ILE A 727 -75.13 -34.00 13.39
N GLY A 728 -75.87 -34.84 14.11
CA GLY A 728 -75.30 -35.86 14.98
C GLY A 728 -76.28 -37.00 15.26
N ALA A 729 -75.82 -38.03 15.98
CA ALA A 729 -76.73 -38.99 16.57
C ALA A 729 -77.56 -38.33 17.69
N PHE A 730 -78.83 -38.70 17.79
CA PHE A 730 -79.67 -38.47 18.96
C PHE A 730 -79.69 -39.74 19.81
N ASP A 731 -80.04 -40.86 19.17
CA ASP A 731 -79.95 -42.24 19.64
C ASP A 731 -79.24 -43.07 18.56
N GLU A 732 -78.93 -44.36 18.80
CA GLU A 732 -78.33 -45.27 17.80
C GLU A 732 -79.13 -45.38 16.49
N HIS A 733 -80.43 -45.11 16.53
CA HIS A 733 -81.35 -45.22 15.39
C HIS A 733 -81.94 -43.86 14.95
N SER A 734 -81.55 -42.76 15.60
CA SER A 734 -82.14 -41.43 15.36
C SER A 734 -81.10 -40.35 15.13
N THR A 735 -81.32 -39.48 14.14
CA THR A 735 -80.44 -38.36 13.78
C THR A 735 -80.99 -37.05 14.31
N ARG A 736 -80.17 -36.31 15.06
CA ARG A 736 -80.43 -34.90 15.41
C ARG A 736 -79.94 -34.00 14.28
N LEU A 737 -80.85 -33.19 13.73
CA LEU A 737 -80.54 -32.07 12.85
C LEU A 737 -80.87 -30.76 13.59
N VAL A 738 -79.85 -29.93 13.84
CA VAL A 738 -80.03 -28.58 14.41
C VAL A 738 -79.85 -27.54 13.31
N PHE A 739 -80.83 -26.65 13.15
CA PHE A 739 -80.80 -25.61 12.13
C PHE A 739 -81.39 -24.27 12.59
N LEU A 740 -80.99 -23.21 11.90
CA LEU A 740 -81.52 -21.86 12.01
C LEU A 740 -82.18 -21.49 10.66
N VAL A 741 -83.28 -20.73 10.68
CA VAL A 741 -83.89 -20.22 9.44
C VAL A 741 -83.63 -18.73 9.30
N SER A 742 -82.95 -18.35 8.22
CA SER A 742 -82.64 -16.97 7.84
C SER A 742 -83.92 -16.14 7.65
N GLY A 743 -83.86 -14.86 8.04
CA GLY A 743 -84.91 -13.87 7.72
C GLY A 743 -84.72 -13.18 6.37
N GLY A 744 -83.72 -13.62 5.58
CA GLY A 744 -83.17 -12.90 4.44
C GLY A 744 -82.04 -11.93 4.82
N PRO A 745 -81.37 -11.31 3.83
CA PRO A 745 -80.23 -10.44 4.06
C PRO A 745 -80.59 -9.22 4.94
N GLY A 746 -79.76 -8.97 5.96
CA GLY A 746 -79.91 -7.84 6.88
C GLY A 746 -81.04 -7.96 7.91
N ARG A 747 -81.67 -9.13 8.04
CA ARG A 747 -82.75 -9.39 9.00
C ARG A 747 -82.32 -10.43 10.05
N PRO A 748 -82.84 -10.37 11.29
CA PRO A 748 -82.67 -11.45 12.26
C PRO A 748 -83.31 -12.75 11.73
N PRO A 749 -82.89 -13.92 12.23
CA PRO A 749 -83.53 -15.19 11.88
C PRO A 749 -84.99 -15.24 12.31
N LEU A 750 -85.75 -16.16 11.72
CA LEU A 750 -87.11 -16.45 12.16
C LEU A 750 -87.08 -17.08 13.56
N SER A 751 -87.97 -16.62 14.44
CA SER A 751 -88.00 -17.13 15.82
C SER A 751 -88.23 -18.63 15.87
N GLY A 752 -87.33 -19.34 16.56
CA GLY A 752 -87.29 -20.81 16.57
C GLY A 752 -88.64 -21.44 16.96
N ARG A 753 -89.34 -20.86 17.95
CA ARG A 753 -90.68 -21.33 18.35
C ARG A 753 -91.72 -21.24 17.21
N SER A 754 -91.67 -20.19 16.39
CA SER A 754 -92.57 -20.01 15.25
C SER A 754 -92.29 -21.04 14.15
N VAL A 755 -91.00 -21.31 13.87
CA VAL A 755 -90.57 -22.34 12.91
C VAL A 755 -91.00 -23.73 13.38
N THR A 756 -90.75 -24.08 14.65
CA THR A 756 -91.17 -25.34 15.28
C THR A 756 -92.69 -25.55 15.20
N LEU A 757 -93.49 -24.53 15.54
CA LEU A 757 -94.95 -24.59 15.46
C LEU A 757 -95.43 -24.81 14.02
N SER A 758 -94.90 -24.04 13.06
CA SER A 758 -95.23 -24.17 11.65
C SER A 758 -94.93 -25.58 11.13
N LEU A 759 -93.71 -26.08 11.37
CA LEU A 759 -93.27 -27.40 10.92
C LEU A 759 -94.09 -28.54 11.57
N ARG A 760 -94.36 -28.46 12.89
CA ARG A 760 -95.21 -29.42 13.61
C ARG A 760 -96.64 -29.45 13.07
N SER A 761 -97.24 -28.29 12.81
CA SER A 761 -98.61 -28.19 12.27
C SER A 761 -98.68 -28.69 10.81
N LYS A 762 -97.65 -28.45 9.99
CA LYS A 762 -97.54 -28.93 8.60
C LYS A 762 -97.37 -30.45 8.52
N LEU A 763 -96.42 -31.02 9.26
CA LEU A 763 -96.16 -32.47 9.29
C LEU A 763 -97.38 -33.27 9.75
N ARG A 764 -98.13 -32.79 10.76
CA ARG A 764 -99.38 -33.45 11.19
C ARG A 764 -100.46 -33.43 10.11
N LYS A 765 -100.55 -32.35 9.31
CA LYS A 765 -101.58 -32.17 8.27
C LYS A 765 -101.32 -33.00 7.01
N GLN A 766 -100.06 -33.15 6.59
CA GLN A 766 -99.70 -33.92 5.40
C GLN A 766 -99.32 -35.38 5.70
N LYS A 767 -99.28 -35.75 6.99
CA LYS A 767 -98.56 -36.92 7.54
C LYS A 767 -97.04 -36.81 7.32
N ASN A 768 -96.28 -37.64 8.04
CA ASN A 768 -94.81 -37.61 7.96
C ASN A 768 -94.26 -38.12 6.61
N ASP A 769 -95.13 -38.61 5.73
CA ASP A 769 -94.83 -39.24 4.44
C ASP A 769 -94.19 -38.28 3.40
N PHE A 770 -94.18 -36.96 3.67
CA PHE A 770 -93.57 -35.96 2.79
C PHE A 770 -92.04 -35.84 2.96
N LEU A 771 -91.49 -36.20 4.12
CA LEU A 771 -90.04 -36.17 4.36
C LEU A 771 -89.41 -37.51 3.95
N ILE A 772 -88.18 -37.48 3.43
CA ILE A 772 -87.40 -38.69 3.12
C ILE A 772 -87.11 -39.55 4.36
N PHE A 773 -87.12 -38.96 5.55
CA PHE A 773 -87.03 -39.65 6.84
C PHE A 773 -88.16 -39.20 7.77
N LYS A 774 -88.77 -40.14 8.48
CA LYS A 774 -89.90 -39.89 9.39
C LYS A 774 -89.43 -39.02 10.57
N ALA A 775 -90.06 -37.87 10.75
CA ALA A 775 -89.77 -36.97 11.86
C ALA A 775 -90.33 -37.55 13.17
N GLN A 776 -89.45 -37.99 14.06
CA GLN A 776 -89.79 -38.46 15.41
C GLN A 776 -90.18 -37.27 16.31
N ARG A 777 -89.49 -36.13 16.15
CA ARG A 777 -89.59 -34.97 17.06
C ARG A 777 -89.21 -33.67 16.35
N VAL A 778 -89.89 -32.57 16.70
CA VAL A 778 -89.52 -31.21 16.28
C VAL A 778 -89.70 -30.27 17.47
N ASP A 779 -88.63 -29.70 18.02
CA ASP A 779 -88.65 -28.78 19.17
C ASP A 779 -87.63 -27.63 19.01
N THR A 780 -87.55 -26.70 19.97
CA THR A 780 -86.48 -25.67 20.02
C THR A 780 -85.29 -26.14 20.86
N VAL A 781 -84.07 -25.74 20.48
CA VAL A 781 -82.83 -26.14 21.18
C VAL A 781 -82.74 -25.60 22.61
N VAL A 782 -83.47 -24.52 22.91
CA VAL A 782 -83.73 -24.01 24.26
C VAL A 782 -85.25 -24.06 24.50
N CYS A 783 -85.66 -24.64 25.63
CA CYS A 783 -87.07 -24.79 25.99
C CYS A 783 -87.76 -23.42 26.14
N GLN A 784 -88.84 -23.18 25.37
CA GLN A 784 -89.51 -21.87 25.24
C GLN A 784 -91.02 -21.92 25.47
N LEU A 785 -91.55 -23.03 25.97
CA LEU A 785 -92.94 -23.13 26.38
C LEU A 785 -93.15 -22.29 27.64
N ASN A 786 -94.15 -21.40 27.62
CA ASN A 786 -94.50 -20.56 28.77
C ASN A 786 -95.25 -21.34 29.87
N CYS A 787 -95.49 -22.65 29.67
CA CYS A 787 -96.13 -23.57 30.62
C CYS A 787 -97.35 -23.02 31.36
N SER A 788 -98.17 -22.25 30.63
CA SER A 788 -99.36 -21.56 31.14
C SER A 788 -99.14 -20.64 32.36
N GLY A 789 -97.89 -20.24 32.66
CA GLY A 789 -97.52 -19.54 33.90
C GLY A 789 -97.51 -20.44 35.17
N HIS A 790 -97.77 -21.74 35.02
CA HIS A 790 -98.01 -22.69 36.10
C HIS A 790 -97.10 -23.94 36.03
N GLY A 791 -96.03 -23.87 35.24
CA GLY A 791 -94.99 -24.88 35.17
C GLY A 791 -93.66 -24.28 34.72
N GLU A 792 -92.63 -25.11 34.68
CA GLU A 792 -91.30 -24.76 34.18
C GLU A 792 -90.93 -25.66 32.99
N CYS A 793 -90.20 -25.09 32.02
CA CYS A 793 -89.92 -25.73 30.74
C CYS A 793 -88.63 -26.56 30.88
N ASP A 794 -88.75 -27.89 30.94
CA ASP A 794 -87.59 -28.76 31.14
C ASP A 794 -86.66 -28.74 29.93
N SER A 795 -85.38 -28.45 30.17
CA SER A 795 -84.35 -28.37 29.13
C SER A 795 -84.08 -29.70 28.44
N PHE A 796 -84.35 -30.85 29.08
CA PHE A 796 -84.11 -32.18 28.50
C PHE A 796 -85.34 -32.72 27.75
N THR A 797 -86.47 -32.91 28.44
CA THR A 797 -87.69 -33.44 27.80
C THR A 797 -88.40 -32.44 26.89
N ARG A 798 -88.04 -31.15 26.91
CA ARG A 798 -88.71 -30.01 26.24
C ARG A 798 -90.22 -29.90 26.54
N LYS A 799 -90.68 -30.53 27.63
CA LYS A 799 -92.07 -30.49 28.10
C LYS A 799 -92.21 -29.55 29.30
N CYS A 800 -93.45 -29.24 29.65
CA CYS A 800 -93.75 -28.47 30.82
C CYS A 800 -93.86 -29.37 32.06
N VAL A 801 -92.95 -29.16 33.02
CA VAL A 801 -93.09 -29.74 34.36
C VAL A 801 -94.01 -28.82 35.15
N CYS A 802 -95.26 -29.25 35.33
CA CYS A 802 -96.27 -28.47 36.03
C CYS A 802 -95.96 -28.37 37.52
N ARG A 803 -96.20 -27.18 38.09
CA ARG A 803 -96.10 -26.96 39.54
C ARG A 803 -97.22 -27.75 40.26
N PRO A 804 -97.06 -28.06 41.56
CA PRO A 804 -98.09 -28.75 42.33
C PRO A 804 -99.49 -28.12 42.15
N PHE A 805 -100.51 -28.97 42.12
CA PHE A 805 -101.92 -28.65 41.82
C PHE A 805 -102.24 -28.24 40.36
N TRP A 806 -101.28 -28.26 39.45
CA TRP A 806 -101.49 -28.07 38.00
C TRP A 806 -101.09 -29.32 37.20
N MET A 807 -101.75 -29.52 36.06
CA MET A 807 -101.54 -30.68 35.18
C MET A 807 -101.77 -30.32 33.70
N GLU A 808 -101.33 -31.21 32.83
CA GLU A 808 -101.47 -31.06 31.37
C GLU A 808 -102.93 -31.17 30.92
N ASN A 809 -103.32 -30.32 29.97
CA ASN A 809 -104.66 -30.33 29.38
C ASN A 809 -104.83 -31.57 28.48
N PHE A 810 -105.40 -32.65 29.02
CA PHE A 810 -105.60 -33.92 28.29
C PHE A 810 -106.35 -33.74 26.97
N LEU A 811 -107.33 -32.83 26.89
CA LEU A 811 -108.06 -32.57 25.64
C LEU A 811 -107.16 -31.89 24.60
N ARG A 812 -106.26 -30.97 25.00
CA ARG A 812 -105.27 -30.41 24.05
C ARG A 812 -104.18 -31.42 23.70
N ALA A 813 -103.76 -32.28 24.62
CA ALA A 813 -102.76 -33.32 24.35
C ALA A 813 -103.25 -34.33 23.30
N GLU A 814 -104.48 -34.83 23.43
CA GLU A 814 -105.02 -35.89 22.56
C GLU A 814 -105.63 -35.34 21.25
N LEU A 815 -106.40 -34.24 21.34
CA LEU A 815 -107.17 -33.69 20.21
C LEU A 815 -106.61 -32.36 19.66
N GLY A 816 -105.89 -31.59 20.48
CA GLY A 816 -105.35 -30.28 20.12
C GLY A 816 -103.93 -30.31 19.53
N GLU A 817 -103.33 -29.14 19.31
CA GLU A 817 -101.90 -29.06 18.94
C GLU A 817 -101.03 -29.49 20.12
N ALA A 818 -100.12 -30.44 19.89
CA ALA A 818 -99.34 -31.10 20.92
C ALA A 818 -98.17 -30.24 21.46
N GLU A 819 -98.45 -29.03 21.94
CA GLU A 819 -97.58 -28.29 22.87
C GLU A 819 -97.90 -28.73 24.31
N SER A 820 -96.86 -29.11 25.06
CA SER A 820 -97.00 -29.41 26.49
C SER A 820 -97.35 -28.13 27.27
N ASN A 821 -98.22 -28.26 28.25
CA ASN A 821 -98.86 -27.12 28.91
C ASN A 821 -99.31 -27.48 30.33
N CYS A 822 -99.70 -26.47 31.13
CA CYS A 822 -100.16 -26.65 32.52
C CYS A 822 -101.45 -25.85 32.77
N GLU A 823 -102.41 -25.92 31.85
CA GLU A 823 -103.66 -25.13 31.93
C GLU A 823 -104.66 -25.66 32.96
N TRP A 824 -104.60 -26.94 33.31
CA TRP A 824 -105.63 -27.59 34.12
C TRP A 824 -105.22 -27.60 35.59
N SER A 825 -106.07 -27.06 36.47
CA SER A 825 -105.91 -27.26 37.91
C SER A 825 -106.49 -28.62 38.31
N VAL A 826 -105.70 -29.41 39.03
CA VAL A 826 -106.10 -30.71 39.59
C VAL A 826 -107.35 -30.58 40.48
N LEU A 827 -107.51 -29.45 41.18
CA LEU A 827 -108.68 -29.17 42.01
C LEU A 827 -109.96 -29.02 41.17
N TYR A 828 -109.93 -28.24 40.08
CA TYR A 828 -111.11 -28.10 39.22
C TYR A 828 -111.42 -29.39 38.45
N VAL A 829 -110.41 -30.14 38.00
CA VAL A 829 -110.60 -31.44 37.33
C VAL A 829 -111.22 -32.48 38.27
N THR A 830 -110.81 -32.51 39.55
CA THR A 830 -111.38 -33.44 40.55
C THR A 830 -112.79 -33.01 40.98
N ILE A 831 -113.07 -31.72 41.15
CA ILE A 831 -114.43 -31.22 41.42
C ILE A 831 -115.37 -31.52 40.24
N VAL A 832 -114.96 -31.21 39.00
CA VAL A 832 -115.79 -31.45 37.81
C VAL A 832 -116.00 -32.94 37.56
N SER A 833 -114.98 -33.79 37.71
CA SER A 833 -115.17 -35.25 37.57
C SER A 833 -116.05 -35.82 38.68
N PHE A 834 -115.94 -35.36 39.93
CA PHE A 834 -116.87 -35.72 41.00
C PHE A 834 -118.30 -35.26 40.71
N LEU A 835 -118.50 -34.03 40.23
CA LEU A 835 -119.82 -33.53 39.82
C LEU A 835 -120.40 -34.33 38.63
N ILE A 836 -119.58 -34.76 37.67
CA ILE A 836 -120.01 -35.66 36.58
C ILE A 836 -120.39 -37.03 37.14
N VAL A 837 -119.60 -37.62 38.05
CA VAL A 837 -119.93 -38.89 38.69
C VAL A 837 -121.21 -38.79 39.52
N VAL A 838 -121.43 -37.69 40.24
CA VAL A 838 -122.68 -37.42 40.97
C VAL A 838 -123.85 -37.16 40.03
N ALA A 839 -123.66 -36.46 38.91
CA ALA A 839 -124.71 -36.26 37.90
C ALA A 839 -125.10 -37.58 37.20
N VAL A 840 -124.12 -38.43 36.87
CA VAL A 840 -124.36 -39.76 36.32
C VAL A 840 -125.00 -40.69 37.37
N ALA A 841 -124.52 -40.67 38.61
CA ALA A 841 -125.09 -41.46 39.70
C ALA A 841 -126.51 -41.00 40.05
N THR A 842 -126.82 -39.70 40.01
CA THR A 842 -128.19 -39.18 40.22
C THR A 842 -129.09 -39.40 39.01
N LEU A 843 -128.58 -39.40 37.78
CA LEU A 843 -129.31 -39.89 36.60
C LEU A 843 -129.66 -41.37 36.76
N ILE A 844 -128.67 -42.23 37.05
CA ILE A 844 -128.88 -43.67 37.30
C ILE A 844 -129.86 -43.88 38.47
N TRP A 845 -129.70 -43.15 39.57
CA TRP A 845 -130.62 -43.19 40.71
C TRP A 845 -132.02 -42.73 40.32
N SER A 846 -132.17 -41.68 39.50
CA SER A 846 -133.48 -41.21 39.04
C SER A 846 -134.18 -42.28 38.18
N VAL A 847 -133.45 -42.94 37.28
CA VAL A 847 -133.96 -44.05 36.46
C VAL A 847 -134.34 -45.24 37.35
N VAL A 848 -133.46 -45.67 38.25
CA VAL A 848 -133.71 -46.77 39.21
C VAL A 848 -134.89 -46.44 40.14
N CYS A 849 -135.03 -45.19 40.59
CA CYS A 849 -136.11 -44.75 41.46
C CYS A 849 -137.44 -44.64 40.70
N CYS A 850 -137.45 -44.16 39.45
CA CYS A 850 -138.62 -44.22 38.58
C CYS A 850 -139.09 -45.66 38.33
N CYS A 851 -138.15 -46.61 38.18
CA CYS A 851 -138.45 -48.04 38.10
C CYS A 851 -138.98 -48.62 39.43
N ASN A 852 -138.36 -48.31 40.58
CA ASN A 852 -138.76 -48.85 41.88
C ASN A 852 -140.04 -48.23 42.46
N ARG A 853 -140.34 -46.95 42.16
CA ARG A 853 -141.60 -46.31 42.61
C ARG A 853 -142.86 -46.90 41.97
N ARG A 854 -142.70 -47.79 40.97
CA ARG A 854 -143.77 -48.64 40.40
C ARG A 854 -143.92 -50.03 41.08
N ARG A 855 -143.10 -50.39 42.07
CA ARG A 855 -143.03 -51.77 42.61
C ARG A 855 -143.24 -51.93 44.13
N SER A 856 -143.65 -50.88 44.86
CA SER A 856 -143.87 -50.93 46.32
C SER A 856 -145.25 -51.46 46.75
N LYS A 857 -145.56 -52.73 46.48
CA LYS A 857 -146.72 -53.43 47.08
C LYS A 857 -146.52 -54.96 47.18
N VAL A 858 -146.98 -55.55 48.30
CA VAL A 858 -147.22 -57.00 48.57
C VAL A 858 -146.08 -57.88 49.14
N ARG A 859 -146.17 -58.06 50.48
CA ARG A 859 -145.93 -59.29 51.32
C ARG A 859 -144.53 -59.72 51.84
N ARG A 860 -144.61 -60.58 52.87
CA ARG A 860 -143.58 -61.06 53.83
C ARG A 860 -143.54 -62.61 53.90
N SER A 861 -142.43 -63.21 54.33
CA SER A 861 -142.36 -64.54 54.99
C SER A 861 -141.20 -64.56 56.03
N LYS A 862 -141.06 -65.60 56.87
CA LYS A 862 -140.17 -65.60 58.06
C LYS A 862 -139.80 -66.99 58.65
N SER A 863 -138.57 -67.47 58.46
CA SER A 863 -137.95 -68.60 59.24
C SER A 863 -136.41 -68.45 59.29
N ARG A 864 -135.73 -68.29 60.44
CA ARG A 864 -135.45 -69.22 61.59
C ARG A 864 -134.42 -70.34 61.26
N TYR A 865 -133.43 -70.75 62.08
CA TYR A 865 -132.58 -70.14 63.16
C TYR A 865 -131.61 -71.21 63.76
N LYS A 866 -130.32 -70.89 64.06
CA LYS A 866 -129.33 -71.45 65.05
C LYS A 866 -127.86 -71.31 64.51
N ILE A 867 -126.84 -70.77 65.21
CA ILE A 867 -126.11 -71.16 66.47
C ILE A 867 -125.06 -72.26 66.18
N LEU A 868 -123.74 -72.17 66.49
CA LEU A 868 -122.95 -71.63 67.64
C LEU A 868 -121.87 -70.56 67.22
N GLU A 869 -121.45 -69.56 68.04
CA GLU A 869 -120.30 -69.47 69.02
C GLU A 869 -118.87 -69.63 68.42
N GLY A 870 -117.80 -68.90 68.81
CA GLY A 870 -117.58 -67.80 69.79
C GLY A 870 -116.65 -66.69 69.20
N GLU A 871 -116.44 -65.51 69.81
CA GLU A 871 -115.51 -65.19 70.93
C GLU A 871 -114.01 -65.36 70.56
N GLU A 872 -113.07 -64.42 70.82
CA GLU A 872 -113.17 -63.08 71.44
C GLU A 872 -111.97 -62.14 71.05
N GLN A 873 -111.94 -60.96 71.68
CA GLN A 873 -110.91 -59.90 71.90
C GLN A 873 -109.39 -60.20 71.70
N GLU A 874 -108.43 -59.24 71.67
CA GLU A 874 -108.34 -57.76 71.46
C GLU A 874 -106.84 -57.36 71.60
N VAL A 875 -106.51 -56.05 71.60
CA VAL A 875 -105.27 -55.40 72.10
C VAL A 875 -104.04 -55.32 71.18
N MET A 876 -103.41 -54.13 71.29
CA MET A 876 -102.36 -53.47 70.52
C MET A 876 -100.90 -53.91 70.82
N GLU A 877 -99.98 -53.19 70.17
CA GLU A 877 -98.57 -52.88 70.55
C GLU A 877 -97.40 -53.76 70.06
N LEU A 878 -96.78 -53.25 68.98
CA LEU A 878 -95.41 -52.71 68.91
C LEU A 878 -94.16 -53.55 69.28
N GLN A 879 -93.21 -53.46 68.33
CA GLN A 879 -91.73 -53.54 68.43
C GLN A 879 -90.99 -54.87 68.17
N LEU A 880 -89.90 -54.69 67.41
CA LEU A 880 -88.76 -55.59 67.16
C LEU A 880 -88.02 -55.92 68.47
N PRO A 881 -87.26 -57.05 68.60
CA PRO A 881 -85.91 -57.09 67.99
C PRO A 881 -85.22 -58.46 67.73
N ARG A 882 -84.21 -58.47 66.81
CA ARG A 882 -82.88 -59.17 66.91
C ARG A 882 -82.89 -60.76 67.01
N ILE A 883 -81.85 -61.56 66.74
CA ILE A 883 -80.44 -61.43 66.25
C ILE A 883 -79.90 -62.81 65.77
N LYS A 884 -78.98 -62.85 64.76
CA LYS A 884 -77.88 -63.85 64.44
C LYS A 884 -78.18 -65.39 64.46
N LEU A 885 -77.55 -66.33 63.72
CA LEU A 885 -76.50 -66.43 62.66
C LEU A 885 -76.75 -67.81 61.91
N CYS A 886 -75.87 -68.57 61.21
CA CYS A 886 -74.44 -68.56 60.89
C CYS A 886 -74.13 -69.44 59.63
N ILE A 887 -73.46 -68.90 58.59
CA ILE A 887 -72.82 -69.64 57.45
C ILE A 887 -73.73 -70.70 56.74
N THR A 888 -73.36 -71.57 55.78
CA THR A 888 -72.19 -71.77 54.86
C THR A 888 -72.67 -71.78 53.38
N GLY A 889 -71.75 -71.86 52.40
CA GLY A 889 -72.05 -72.22 50.98
C GLY A 889 -71.53 -71.22 49.94
N SER A 890 -70.78 -71.67 48.93
CA SER A 890 -70.03 -70.82 47.97
C SER A 890 -70.35 -71.08 46.48
N PRO A 891 -70.23 -70.07 45.58
CA PRO A 891 -70.48 -70.18 44.14
C PRO A 891 -69.23 -70.46 43.26
N THR A 892 -69.40 -70.41 41.93
CA THR A 892 -68.47 -70.83 40.83
C THR A 892 -68.69 -69.95 39.56
N PRO A 893 -67.98 -70.10 38.40
CA PRO A 893 -66.60 -70.53 38.10
C PRO A 893 -65.74 -69.47 37.28
N PRO A 894 -65.08 -69.71 36.11
CA PRO A 894 -63.70 -69.28 35.74
C PRO A 894 -63.63 -68.06 34.77
N GLY A 895 -62.52 -67.59 34.14
CA GLY A 895 -61.07 -67.91 33.99
C GLY A 895 -60.41 -66.78 33.13
N LEU A 896 -59.09 -66.54 32.93
CA LEU A 896 -57.79 -67.25 32.88
C LEU A 896 -57.43 -67.98 31.56
N PRO A 897 -56.16 -67.92 31.05
CA PRO A 897 -54.92 -67.84 31.85
C PRO A 897 -53.77 -66.87 31.41
N SER A 898 -52.84 -66.60 32.35
CA SER A 898 -51.34 -66.58 32.21
C SER A 898 -50.68 -65.56 31.23
N CYS A 899 -49.72 -64.69 31.61
CA CYS A 899 -49.05 -64.33 32.89
C CYS A 899 -48.27 -62.98 32.66
N SER A 900 -47.27 -62.46 33.42
CA SER A 900 -46.46 -62.96 34.55
C SER A 900 -45.76 -61.86 35.38
N ARG A 901 -45.37 -62.23 36.62
CA ARG A 901 -44.14 -61.98 37.41
C ARG A 901 -43.13 -60.85 37.06
N MET A 902 -42.48 -60.17 38.03
CA MET A 902 -42.44 -60.36 39.50
C MET A 902 -41.92 -59.12 40.27
N SER A 903 -42.29 -58.99 41.57
CA SER A 903 -41.53 -58.39 42.72
C SER A 903 -40.98 -56.94 42.65
N GLU A 904 -40.84 -56.16 43.73
CA GLU A 904 -41.31 -56.15 45.14
C GLU A 904 -41.15 -54.67 45.65
N PHE A 905 -42.04 -54.10 46.49
CA PHE A 905 -41.98 -53.98 47.97
C PHE A 905 -40.68 -53.33 48.55
N PRO A 906 -40.71 -52.60 49.70
CA PRO A 906 -41.86 -51.98 50.39
C PRO A 906 -41.61 -50.68 51.24
N HIS A 907 -42.67 -50.25 51.96
CA HIS A 907 -42.64 -49.67 53.34
C HIS A 907 -42.16 -48.21 53.59
N GLN A 908 -42.70 -47.45 54.58
CA GLN A 908 -44.00 -47.51 55.31
C GLN A 908 -44.30 -46.19 56.07
N HIS A 909 -45.54 -46.06 56.58
CA HIS A 909 -46.07 -45.22 57.68
C HIS A 909 -45.46 -43.83 58.01
N SER A 910 -46.22 -42.72 57.88
CA SER A 910 -47.35 -42.28 58.73
C SER A 910 -47.00 -41.80 60.16
N PHE A 911 -47.68 -40.72 60.57
CA PHE A 911 -47.87 -40.17 61.93
C PHE A 911 -46.81 -39.26 62.58
N LEU A 912 -47.09 -37.95 62.47
CA LEU A 912 -47.14 -36.93 63.53
C LEU A 912 -46.22 -37.08 64.76
N SER A 913 -45.31 -36.13 64.91
CA SER A 913 -45.28 -35.31 66.12
C SER A 913 -44.94 -33.86 65.77
N ALA A 914 -45.29 -32.92 66.66
CA ALA A 914 -44.85 -31.53 66.57
C ALA A 914 -44.10 -31.17 67.85
N ILE A 915 -42.92 -30.56 67.71
CA ILE A 915 -42.23 -29.71 68.67
C ILE A 915 -41.28 -28.83 67.84
N GLY A 916 -41.09 -27.57 68.26
CA GLY A 916 -40.45 -26.57 67.42
C GLY A 916 -38.96 -26.32 67.68
N TRP A 917 -38.37 -25.56 66.77
CA TRP A 917 -37.17 -24.74 66.95
C TRP A 917 -35.86 -25.47 67.28
N LYS A 918 -35.08 -25.75 66.23
CA LYS A 918 -33.88 -24.92 66.01
C LYS A 918 -33.63 -24.68 64.52
#